data_AF-M6AN93-F1
#
_entry.id   AF-M6AN93-F1
#
_cell.length_a   1.000
_cell.length_b   1.000
_cell.length_c   1.000
_cell.angle_alpha   90.00
_cell.angle_beta   90.00
_cell.angle_gamma   90.00
#
_symmetry.space_group_name_H-M   'P 1'
#
loop_
_entity.id
_entity.type
_entity.pdbx_description
1 polymer ?
#
loop_
_entity_poly.entity_id
_entity_poly.type
_entity_poly.pdbx_seq_one_letter_code
_entity_poly.pdbx_strand_id
1 'polypeptide(L)'
;MPVFSDTEKDFSVRLLYGIMLSCGAVIISYRILHPILAEKSKGAYAATYLILAAIIVCHSIAKSGRILLASHVLIGIEWLAAFFGMIREGATQTVVFPFCLSLILISALLLGIRAAYFYTLLAIAVEITSTYLIQIEVIRPAKSAGPWSSLIGEIGSFILAAILMKYALFGFRTVKTELSEVQRYAKLGGWSLNIQTLELVLSKEYQYLLGYDDAKESKTLHLSTFLNTYVVDEKDKAHILDILAKSQTQKEITDCTVEFVYQIRRKDGQHRFLAGKGKFRDSTVGIGTAQDITERHLAEEALRPAQEIYSKVFTFSPIATTISSAHDGRYVEVNDSFLNLFGFTREETIGKTSIELNIWPDPAQRKEYFDKLSQKNVLVDEELIFHGKNGKIIHAECYSTLAEINGKLCAINLVKDISEKKEAESLRRLNKEISDQNKLIERQKQELEEILKDLKKTQNQLIISEKMASLGQLAAGIAHEINNPIGVVKSANDSIQDYFESSTDRIIQVSEILQGLNVIVLNELNTFVKKGKKNREILSPKEIREKIKRLEVKLKVKGFENSRSLAQDLAELGLDSSVEEFPNLFTDKDVQALLRFAIAEIQASQNSKLIDISVNRTSKVVYALKKFTHWSSEGIKTPVVISESIETVLTIYHNQLKIGVEINREYKDVPPIQAYADDLIHLWTNLIYNAVQAMSFKGILGIRISRVGENEVEVVVSDTGPGIAAFAKERIFEPFFTTKAPGEGSGMGLDIAKKIVETHKGTIRFETSPQGTSFFVRLPISETNTS
;
A
#
# COMPACT_ATOMS: atom_id res chain seq x y z
N MET A 1 58.25 -52.79 7.38
CA MET A 1 57.49 -52.90 8.64
C MET A 1 56.25 -53.74 8.37
N PRO A 2 55.92 -54.66 9.27
CA PRO A 2 55.76 -56.07 8.95
C PRO A 2 54.56 -56.30 8.03
N VAL A 3 54.85 -56.91 6.89
CA VAL A 3 53.89 -57.66 6.08
C VAL A 3 53.15 -58.55 7.06
N PHE A 4 51.82 -58.37 7.17
CA PHE A 4 50.95 -59.23 7.96
C PHE A 4 51.30 -60.68 7.62
N SER A 5 52.06 -61.33 8.50
CA SER A 5 52.28 -62.75 8.45
C SER A 5 50.91 -63.35 8.70
N ASP A 6 50.41 -64.12 7.73
CA ASP A 6 49.20 -64.91 7.84
C ASP A 6 49.22 -65.63 9.20
N THR A 7 48.43 -65.12 10.16
CA THR A 7 48.51 -65.50 11.58
C THR A 7 48.14 -66.95 11.76
N GLU A 8 47.24 -67.44 10.91
CA GLU A 8 46.89 -68.85 10.79
C GLU A 8 48.10 -69.68 10.36
N LYS A 9 48.86 -69.20 9.35
CA LYS A 9 50.08 -69.85 8.89
C LYS A 9 51.19 -69.84 9.96
N ASP A 10 51.43 -68.72 10.66
CA ASP A 10 52.44 -68.65 11.73
C ASP A 10 52.07 -69.56 12.91
N PHE A 11 50.78 -69.61 13.28
CA PHE A 11 50.27 -70.54 14.28
C PHE A 11 50.45 -72.00 13.85
N SER A 12 50.04 -72.37 12.62
CA SER A 12 50.20 -73.73 12.09
C SER A 12 51.67 -74.16 12.02
N VAL A 13 52.59 -73.25 11.69
CA VAL A 13 54.04 -73.51 11.71
C VAL A 13 54.49 -73.80 13.13
N ARG A 14 54.22 -72.91 14.09
CA ARG A 14 54.65 -73.10 15.49
C ARG A 14 54.07 -74.37 16.09
N LEU A 15 52.81 -74.68 15.79
CA LEU A 15 52.13 -75.90 16.23
C LEU A 15 52.78 -77.15 15.65
N LEU A 16 53.06 -77.18 14.33
CA LEU A 16 53.73 -78.31 13.68
C LEU A 16 55.12 -78.56 14.26
N TYR A 17 55.94 -77.51 14.42
CA TYR A 17 57.28 -77.63 15.00
C TYR A 17 57.24 -78.05 16.48
N GLY A 18 56.26 -77.55 17.25
CA GLY A 18 56.05 -77.97 18.64
C GLY A 18 55.71 -79.46 18.73
N ILE A 19 54.87 -79.97 17.84
CA ILE A 19 54.51 -81.39 17.76
C ILE A 19 55.72 -82.23 17.39
N MET A 20 56.48 -81.85 16.35
CA MET A 20 57.71 -82.53 15.95
C MET A 20 58.74 -82.64 17.09
N LEU A 21 58.92 -81.55 17.85
CA LEU A 21 59.83 -81.53 19.00
C LEU A 21 59.34 -82.48 20.10
N SER A 22 58.03 -82.50 20.37
CA SER A 22 57.43 -83.40 21.36
C SER A 22 57.53 -84.87 20.96
N CYS A 23 57.25 -85.22 19.70
CA CYS A 23 57.44 -86.57 19.17
C CYS A 23 58.89 -87.01 19.31
N GLY A 24 59.84 -86.15 18.92
CA GLY A 24 61.28 -86.41 19.07
C GLY A 24 61.69 -86.65 20.53
N ALA A 25 61.20 -85.82 21.46
CA ALA A 25 61.50 -85.94 22.88
C ALA A 25 60.94 -87.24 23.49
N VAL A 26 59.71 -87.62 23.12
CA VAL A 26 59.08 -88.87 23.57
C VAL A 26 59.85 -90.08 23.07
N ILE A 27 60.30 -90.09 21.82
CA ILE A 27 61.07 -91.21 21.23
C ILE A 27 62.46 -91.34 21.85
N ILE A 28 63.16 -90.23 22.04
CA ILE A 28 64.46 -90.22 22.72
C ILE A 28 64.31 -90.77 24.13
N SER A 29 63.28 -90.31 24.85
CA SER A 29 62.98 -90.78 26.20
C SER A 29 62.66 -92.28 26.21
N TYR A 30 61.81 -92.75 25.29
CA TYR A 30 61.47 -94.16 25.16
C TYR A 30 62.72 -95.02 24.86
N ARG A 31 63.59 -94.57 23.96
CA ARG A 31 64.83 -95.30 23.62
C ARG A 31 65.83 -95.36 24.77
N ILE A 32 65.84 -94.38 25.67
CA ILE A 32 66.74 -94.36 26.84
C ILE A 32 66.16 -95.17 27.99
N LEU A 33 64.88 -94.99 28.31
CA LEU A 33 64.23 -95.60 29.47
C LEU A 33 63.86 -97.07 29.25
N HIS A 34 63.44 -97.44 28.04
CA HIS A 34 62.92 -98.78 27.78
C HIS A 34 63.99 -99.91 27.89
N PRO A 35 65.24 -99.75 27.42
CA PRO A 35 66.28 -100.77 27.61
C PRO A 35 66.68 -101.01 29.08
N ILE A 36 66.49 -100.01 29.95
CA ILE A 36 66.81 -100.11 31.38
C ILE A 36 65.75 -100.97 32.11
N LEU A 37 64.51 -100.96 31.61
CA LEU A 37 63.36 -101.56 32.28
C LEU A 37 62.89 -102.88 31.67
N ALA A 38 63.34 -103.26 30.46
CA ALA A 38 62.88 -104.45 29.76
C ALA A 38 64.02 -105.25 29.10
N GLU A 39 64.16 -106.54 29.46
CA GLU A 39 65.06 -107.48 28.78
C GLU A 39 64.52 -107.86 27.39
N LYS A 40 64.85 -107.07 26.36
CA LYS A 40 64.62 -107.41 24.93
C LYS A 40 65.85 -107.08 24.07
N SER A 41 66.07 -107.88 23.01
CA SER A 41 67.24 -107.78 22.11
C SER A 41 67.22 -106.50 21.24
N LYS A 42 68.41 -106.08 20.75
CA LYS A 42 68.66 -104.85 19.96
C LYS A 42 67.79 -104.67 18.69
N GLY A 43 67.04 -105.69 18.25
CA GLY A 43 66.12 -105.61 17.11
C GLY A 43 64.78 -104.92 17.39
N ALA A 44 64.48 -104.54 18.64
CA ALA A 44 63.16 -104.05 19.09
C ALA A 44 62.97 -102.51 19.03
N TYR A 45 63.74 -101.79 18.21
CA TYR A 45 63.66 -100.31 18.11
C TYR A 45 63.67 -99.78 16.67
N ALA A 46 63.38 -100.64 15.68
CA ALA A 46 63.40 -100.25 14.27
C ALA A 46 62.34 -99.17 13.96
N ALA A 47 61.17 -99.25 14.62
CA ALA A 47 60.10 -98.26 14.48
C ALA A 47 60.51 -96.85 14.92
N THR A 48 61.40 -96.72 15.93
CA THR A 48 61.86 -95.42 16.42
C THR A 48 62.70 -94.65 15.40
N TYR A 49 63.44 -95.36 14.54
CA TYR A 49 64.24 -94.74 13.47
C TYR A 49 63.36 -94.22 12.33
N LEU A 50 62.22 -94.87 12.05
CA LEU A 50 61.25 -94.41 11.06
C LEU A 50 60.63 -93.07 11.46
N ILE A 51 60.31 -92.89 12.75
CA ILE A 51 59.74 -91.63 13.22
C ILE A 51 60.79 -90.50 13.24
N LEU A 52 62.04 -90.80 13.59
CA LEU A 52 63.12 -89.81 13.47
C LEU A 52 63.31 -89.36 12.00
N ALA A 53 63.23 -90.31 11.06
CA ALA A 53 63.23 -90.02 9.63
C ALA A 53 61.99 -89.20 9.22
N ALA A 54 60.81 -89.50 9.77
CA ALA A 54 59.59 -88.72 9.56
C ALA A 54 59.76 -87.25 9.94
N ILE A 55 60.37 -86.97 11.10
CA ILE A 55 60.65 -85.61 11.59
C ILE A 55 61.58 -84.89 10.61
N ILE A 56 62.64 -85.55 10.12
CA ILE A 56 63.60 -84.95 9.17
C ILE A 56 62.92 -84.65 7.82
N VAL A 57 62.14 -85.60 7.30
CA VAL A 57 61.40 -85.41 6.04
C VAL A 57 60.34 -84.31 6.18
N CYS A 58 59.59 -84.31 7.28
CA CYS A 58 58.61 -83.28 7.60
C CYS A 58 59.27 -81.90 7.70
N HIS A 59 60.43 -81.80 8.37
CA HIS A 59 61.18 -80.54 8.46
C HIS A 59 61.57 -80.01 7.08
N SER A 60 62.05 -80.88 6.20
CA SER A 60 62.45 -80.51 4.83
C SER A 60 61.25 -79.99 4.02
N ILE A 61 60.11 -80.68 4.09
CA ILE A 61 58.88 -80.27 3.39
C ILE A 61 58.32 -78.98 3.99
N ALA A 62 58.31 -78.82 5.31
CA ALA A 62 57.85 -77.61 5.99
C ALA A 62 58.71 -76.39 5.61
N LYS A 63 60.03 -76.57 5.51
CA LYS A 63 60.97 -75.52 5.06
C LYS A 63 60.71 -75.07 3.62
N SER A 64 60.16 -75.94 2.77
CA SER A 64 59.73 -75.58 1.40
C SER A 64 58.40 -74.81 1.34
N GLY A 65 57.80 -74.48 2.49
CA GLY A 65 56.55 -73.71 2.58
C GLY A 65 55.27 -74.54 2.45
N ARG A 66 55.38 -75.87 2.30
CA ARG A 66 54.24 -76.79 2.15
C ARG A 66 53.84 -77.44 3.48
N ILE A 67 53.35 -76.63 4.41
CA ILE A 67 53.07 -77.03 5.81
C ILE A 67 52.01 -78.15 5.87
N LEU A 68 50.91 -78.02 5.12
CA LEU A 68 49.83 -79.01 5.15
C LEU A 68 50.29 -80.39 4.64
N LEU A 69 51.14 -80.41 3.62
CA LEU A 69 51.75 -81.63 3.09
C LEU A 69 52.73 -82.23 4.11
N ALA A 70 53.54 -81.38 4.75
CA ALA A 70 54.48 -81.80 5.79
C ALA A 70 53.75 -82.49 6.95
N SER A 71 52.59 -81.96 7.37
CA SER A 71 51.74 -82.54 8.42
C SER A 71 51.19 -83.92 8.02
N HIS A 72 50.66 -84.08 6.80
CA HIS A 72 50.19 -85.38 6.31
C HIS A 72 51.31 -86.42 6.22
N VAL A 73 52.49 -86.01 5.75
CA VAL A 73 53.66 -86.89 5.63
C VAL A 73 54.15 -87.33 7.00
N LEU A 74 54.21 -86.41 7.98
CA LEU A 74 54.60 -86.74 9.36
C LEU A 74 53.64 -87.79 9.95
N ILE A 75 52.35 -87.51 9.92
CA ILE A 75 51.31 -88.38 10.50
C ILE A 75 51.29 -89.73 9.78
N GLY A 76 51.42 -89.73 8.45
CA GLY A 76 51.43 -90.97 7.65
C GLY A 76 52.64 -91.86 7.93
N ILE A 77 53.84 -91.29 8.08
CA ILE A 77 55.04 -92.07 8.42
C ILE A 77 54.99 -92.56 9.86
N GLU A 78 54.49 -91.75 10.81
CA GLU A 78 54.27 -92.18 12.19
C GLU A 78 53.27 -93.36 12.27
N TRP A 79 52.21 -93.33 11.45
CA TRP A 79 51.28 -94.45 11.28
C TRP A 79 51.96 -95.71 10.74
N LEU A 80 52.78 -95.57 9.69
CA LEU A 80 53.55 -96.69 9.14
C LEU A 80 54.55 -97.26 10.15
N ALA A 81 55.18 -96.40 10.95
CA ALA A 81 56.10 -96.82 12.02
C ALA A 81 55.35 -97.59 13.11
N ALA A 82 54.18 -97.13 13.53
CA ALA A 82 53.33 -97.82 14.50
C ALA A 82 52.91 -99.20 13.98
N PHE A 83 52.48 -99.29 12.72
CA PHE A 83 52.09 -100.55 12.09
C PHE A 83 53.27 -101.53 11.96
N PHE A 84 54.45 -101.04 11.57
CA PHE A 84 55.65 -101.86 11.47
C PHE A 84 56.12 -102.36 12.84
N GLY A 85 56.04 -101.51 13.87
CA GLY A 85 56.30 -101.88 15.26
C GLY A 85 55.37 -102.99 15.75
N MET A 86 54.08 -102.94 15.41
CA MET A 86 53.14 -104.02 15.72
C MET A 86 53.56 -105.36 15.11
N ILE A 87 53.79 -105.40 13.80
CA ILE A 87 54.05 -106.65 13.07
C ILE A 87 55.38 -107.28 13.50
N ARG A 88 56.43 -106.46 13.61
CA ARG A 88 57.81 -106.97 13.76
C ARG A 88 58.27 -107.06 15.21
N GLU A 89 57.86 -106.11 16.05
CA GLU A 89 58.35 -106.01 17.44
C GLU A 89 57.35 -106.61 18.44
N GLY A 90 56.16 -106.99 17.96
CA GLY A 90 55.11 -107.58 18.75
C GLY A 90 54.60 -106.62 19.82
N ALA A 91 54.34 -105.37 19.43
CA ALA A 91 53.74 -104.41 20.36
C ALA A 91 52.36 -104.92 20.83
N THR A 92 52.10 -104.88 22.14
CA THR A 92 50.79 -105.25 22.68
C THR A 92 49.76 -104.18 22.29
N GLN A 93 48.51 -104.60 22.02
CA GLN A 93 47.42 -103.68 21.66
C GLN A 93 47.26 -102.51 22.65
N THR A 94 47.62 -102.71 23.92
CA THR A 94 47.59 -101.68 24.97
C THR A 94 48.52 -100.49 24.75
N VAL A 95 49.60 -100.64 23.95
CA VAL A 95 50.54 -99.54 23.66
C VAL A 95 50.18 -98.82 22.35
N VAL A 96 49.52 -99.52 21.43
CA VAL A 96 49.18 -99.01 20.09
C VAL A 96 47.98 -98.07 20.17
N PHE A 97 46.95 -98.44 20.94
CA PHE A 97 45.72 -97.68 21.06
C PHE A 97 45.95 -96.23 21.55
N PRO A 98 46.75 -95.98 22.61
CA PRO A 98 47.06 -94.63 23.05
C PRO A 98 47.87 -93.81 22.02
N PHE A 99 48.74 -94.48 21.25
CA PHE A 99 49.53 -93.84 20.18
C PHE A 99 48.63 -93.40 19.01
N CYS A 100 47.71 -94.26 18.57
CA CYS A 100 46.72 -93.93 17.54
C CYS A 100 45.80 -92.77 17.95
N LEU A 101 45.38 -92.73 19.22
CA LEU A 101 44.58 -91.62 19.75
C LEU A 101 45.33 -90.28 19.67
N SER A 102 46.62 -90.28 20.01
CA SER A 102 47.46 -89.08 19.92
C SER A 102 47.64 -88.59 18.48
N LEU A 103 47.79 -89.51 17.51
CA LEU A 103 47.86 -89.19 16.08
C LEU A 103 46.57 -88.60 15.53
N ILE A 104 45.41 -89.11 15.99
CA ILE A 104 44.09 -88.55 15.63
C ILE A 104 43.97 -87.12 16.15
N LEU A 105 44.34 -86.85 17.40
CA LEU A 105 44.33 -85.51 17.99
C LEU A 105 45.28 -84.55 17.25
N ILE A 106 46.48 -84.99 16.91
CA ILE A 106 47.45 -84.24 16.11
C ILE A 106 46.87 -83.91 14.73
N SER A 107 46.21 -84.87 14.08
CA SER A 107 45.57 -84.65 12.78
C SER A 107 44.41 -83.66 12.85
N ALA A 108 43.61 -83.69 13.93
CA ALA A 108 42.54 -82.73 14.15
C ALA A 108 43.07 -81.30 14.30
N LEU A 109 44.20 -81.15 14.99
CA LEU A 109 44.82 -79.85 15.28
C LEU A 109 45.58 -79.27 14.08
N LEU A 110 46.24 -80.09 13.25
CA LEU A 110 47.05 -79.64 12.13
C LEU A 110 46.33 -79.63 10.78
N LEU A 111 45.38 -80.54 10.58
CA LEU A 111 44.75 -80.82 9.27
C LEU A 111 43.23 -80.64 9.28
N GLY A 112 42.65 -80.36 10.46
CA GLY A 112 41.23 -80.14 10.65
C GLY A 112 40.41 -81.43 10.79
N ILE A 113 39.11 -81.23 11.03
CA ILE A 113 38.23 -82.30 11.51
C ILE A 113 38.01 -83.44 10.50
N ARG A 114 38.05 -83.15 9.20
CA ARG A 114 37.89 -84.17 8.14
C ARG A 114 39.06 -85.14 8.09
N ALA A 115 40.28 -84.64 8.24
CA ALA A 115 41.47 -85.48 8.32
C ALA A 115 41.44 -86.33 9.60
N ALA A 116 40.97 -85.76 10.72
CA ALA A 116 40.78 -86.52 11.96
C ALA A 116 39.83 -87.70 11.78
N TYR A 117 38.68 -87.51 11.11
CA TYR A 117 37.77 -88.62 10.79
C TYR A 117 38.43 -89.67 9.89
N PHE A 118 39.20 -89.24 8.89
CA PHE A 118 39.92 -90.16 8.00
C PHE A 118 40.93 -91.02 8.77
N TYR A 119 41.79 -90.42 9.60
CA TYR A 119 42.77 -91.17 10.40
C TYR A 119 42.10 -92.00 11.51
N THR A 120 40.93 -91.59 12.00
CA THR A 120 40.14 -92.41 12.94
C THR A 120 39.61 -93.66 12.26
N LEU A 121 39.06 -93.54 11.06
CA LEU A 121 38.62 -94.70 10.26
C LEU A 121 39.79 -95.61 9.90
N LEU A 122 40.94 -95.04 9.54
CA LEU A 122 42.16 -95.79 9.28
C LEU A 122 42.62 -96.54 10.54
N ALA A 123 42.54 -95.92 11.72
CA ALA A 123 42.86 -96.57 12.99
C ALA A 123 41.98 -97.79 13.27
N ILE A 124 40.67 -97.62 13.09
CA ILE A 124 39.70 -98.72 13.28
C ILE A 124 39.98 -99.84 12.28
N ALA A 125 40.26 -99.51 11.01
CA ALA A 125 40.58 -100.50 9.99
C ALA A 125 41.87 -101.28 10.32
N VAL A 126 42.91 -100.58 10.78
CA VAL A 126 44.18 -101.19 11.20
C VAL A 126 43.95 -102.12 12.40
N GLU A 127 43.16 -101.71 13.39
CA GLU A 127 42.88 -102.51 14.60
C GLU A 127 42.13 -103.81 14.26
N ILE A 128 41.11 -103.72 13.42
CA ILE A 128 40.33 -104.87 12.94
C ILE A 128 41.25 -105.82 12.17
N THR A 129 42.07 -105.27 11.27
CA THR A 129 43.00 -106.06 10.44
C THR A 129 44.07 -106.74 11.31
N SER A 130 44.65 -106.03 12.28
CA SER A 130 45.65 -106.62 13.19
C SER A 130 45.05 -107.71 14.07
N THR A 131 43.83 -107.51 14.58
CA THR A 131 43.14 -108.50 15.41
C THR A 131 42.83 -109.76 14.60
N TYR A 132 42.37 -109.59 13.36
CA TYR A 132 42.15 -110.70 12.43
C TYR A 132 43.45 -111.46 12.13
N LEU A 133 44.54 -110.74 11.82
CA LEU A 133 45.86 -111.34 11.53
C LEU A 133 46.45 -112.11 12.71
N ILE A 134 46.19 -111.66 13.95
CA ILE A 134 46.56 -112.40 15.17
C ILE A 134 45.71 -113.67 15.32
N GLN A 135 44.41 -113.58 15.06
CA GLN A 135 43.47 -114.70 15.20
C GLN A 135 43.79 -115.85 14.24
N ILE A 136 44.30 -115.55 13.04
CA ILE A 136 44.75 -116.56 12.06
C ILE A 136 46.23 -116.96 12.22
N GLU A 137 46.86 -116.59 13.35
CA GLU A 137 48.25 -116.90 13.73
C GLU A 137 49.36 -116.42 12.75
N VAL A 138 49.03 -115.55 11.80
CA VAL A 138 50.01 -114.94 10.87
C VAL A 138 50.97 -114.02 11.63
N ILE A 139 50.47 -113.32 12.65
CA ILE A 139 51.27 -112.51 13.58
C ILE A 139 51.25 -113.22 14.94
N ARG A 140 52.42 -113.57 15.47
CA ARG A 140 52.50 -114.20 16.80
C ARG A 140 52.18 -113.16 17.89
N PRO A 141 51.30 -113.47 18.86
CA PRO A 141 51.11 -112.60 20.01
C PRO A 141 52.43 -112.51 20.77
N ALA A 142 52.91 -111.30 21.02
CA ALA A 142 54.10 -111.13 21.83
C ALA A 142 53.86 -111.66 23.24
N LYS A 143 54.88 -112.32 23.82
CA LYS A 143 54.91 -112.58 25.27
C LYS A 143 54.58 -111.27 25.98
N SER A 144 53.60 -111.33 26.90
CA SER A 144 53.06 -110.16 27.60
C SER A 144 54.20 -109.20 27.93
N ALA A 145 54.15 -108.03 27.31
CA ALA A 145 55.04 -106.95 27.68
C ALA A 145 54.75 -106.69 29.18
N GLY A 146 55.78 -106.73 30.03
CA GLY A 146 55.59 -106.65 31.48
C GLY A 146 54.72 -105.43 31.85
N PRO A 147 53.96 -105.47 32.97
CA PRO A 147 52.96 -104.45 33.31
C PRO A 147 53.47 -103.00 33.23
N TRP A 148 54.77 -102.80 33.49
CA TRP A 148 55.46 -101.52 33.38
C TRP A 148 55.48 -100.91 31.96
N SER A 149 55.56 -101.73 30.91
CA SER A 149 55.61 -101.24 29.52
C SER A 149 54.26 -100.66 29.05
N SER A 150 53.15 -101.31 29.42
CA SER A 150 51.80 -100.83 29.16
C SER A 150 51.52 -99.53 29.91
N LEU A 151 51.90 -99.49 31.19
CA LEU A 151 51.72 -98.32 32.05
C LEU A 151 52.49 -97.09 31.52
N ILE A 152 53.74 -97.27 31.06
CA ILE A 152 54.55 -96.18 30.50
C ILE A 152 53.94 -95.65 29.20
N GLY A 153 53.39 -96.52 28.34
CA GLY A 153 52.72 -96.12 27.10
C GLY A 153 51.43 -95.31 27.35
N GLU A 154 50.62 -95.74 28.32
CA GLU A 154 49.41 -95.02 28.72
C GLU A 154 49.73 -93.66 29.34
N ILE A 155 50.67 -93.61 30.30
CA ILE A 155 51.09 -92.35 30.94
C ILE A 155 51.65 -91.37 29.90
N GLY A 156 52.51 -91.84 28.99
CA GLY A 156 53.05 -91.00 27.92
C GLY A 156 51.97 -90.40 27.01
N SER A 157 50.92 -91.16 26.73
CA SER A 157 49.83 -90.73 25.85
C SER A 157 48.87 -89.75 26.54
N PHE A 158 48.57 -89.93 27.82
CA PHE A 158 47.80 -88.95 28.59
C PHE A 158 48.53 -87.62 28.74
N ILE A 159 49.85 -87.65 28.99
CA ILE A 159 50.67 -86.43 29.03
C ILE A 159 50.63 -85.70 27.69
N LEU A 160 50.76 -86.44 26.58
CA LEU A 160 50.70 -85.86 25.23
C LEU A 160 49.33 -85.25 24.93
N ALA A 161 48.24 -85.93 25.26
CA ALA A 161 46.87 -85.40 25.11
C ALA A 161 46.64 -84.12 25.94
N ALA A 162 47.13 -84.08 27.19
CA ALA A 162 47.03 -82.91 28.06
C ALA A 162 47.80 -81.70 27.49
N ILE A 163 48.99 -81.92 26.93
CA ILE A 163 49.78 -80.88 26.26
C ILE A 163 49.03 -80.33 25.04
N LEU A 164 48.50 -81.21 24.19
CA LEU A 164 47.74 -80.82 23.00
C LEU A 164 46.48 -80.01 23.36
N MET A 165 45.74 -80.43 24.39
CA MET A 165 44.55 -79.71 24.86
C MET A 165 44.90 -78.31 25.41
N LYS A 166 46.02 -78.17 26.13
CA LYS A 166 46.50 -76.87 26.64
C LYS A 166 46.81 -75.89 25.49
N TYR A 167 47.45 -76.35 24.42
CA TYR A 167 47.74 -75.50 23.26
C TYR A 167 46.45 -75.06 22.53
N ALA A 168 45.48 -75.97 22.35
CA ALA A 168 44.19 -75.63 21.75
C ALA A 168 43.43 -74.56 22.58
N LEU A 169 43.37 -74.72 23.91
CA LEU A 169 42.73 -73.76 24.81
C LEU A 169 43.45 -72.40 24.84
N PHE A 170 44.78 -72.39 24.78
CA PHE A 170 45.56 -71.15 24.72
C PHE A 170 45.32 -70.39 23.42
N GLY A 171 45.31 -71.08 22.28
CA GLY A 171 44.99 -70.49 20.98
C GLY A 171 43.60 -69.87 20.96
N PHE A 172 42.59 -70.59 21.46
CA PHE A 172 41.23 -70.07 21.54
C PHE A 172 41.10 -68.81 22.42
N ARG A 173 41.76 -68.77 23.58
CA ARG A 173 41.75 -67.59 24.46
C ARG A 173 42.43 -66.38 23.80
N THR A 174 43.53 -66.60 23.09
CA THR A 174 44.27 -65.53 22.39
C THR A 174 43.42 -64.91 21.29
N VAL A 175 42.86 -65.74 20.41
CA VAL A 175 41.96 -65.29 19.32
C VAL A 175 40.75 -64.55 19.87
N LYS A 176 40.14 -65.05 20.97
CA LYS A 176 38.99 -64.37 21.61
C LYS A 176 39.35 -62.98 22.14
N THR A 177 40.56 -62.81 22.68
CA THR A 177 41.01 -61.54 23.26
C THR A 177 41.37 -60.53 22.17
N GLU A 178 42.13 -60.96 21.15
CA GLU A 178 42.48 -60.12 20.00
C GLU A 178 41.23 -59.65 19.24
N LEU A 179 40.24 -60.54 19.03
CA LEU A 179 38.99 -60.17 18.37
C LEU A 179 38.21 -59.11 19.16
N SER A 180 38.17 -59.22 20.49
CA SER A 180 37.52 -58.23 21.37
C SER A 180 38.22 -56.86 21.30
N GLU A 181 39.56 -56.82 21.23
CA GLU A 181 40.31 -55.57 21.07
C GLU A 181 40.06 -54.93 19.71
N VAL A 182 40.10 -55.70 18.63
CA VAL A 182 39.81 -55.22 17.26
C VAL A 182 38.40 -54.64 17.19
N GLN A 183 37.41 -55.31 17.77
CA GLN A 183 36.03 -54.82 17.82
C GLN A 183 35.91 -53.50 18.59
N ARG A 184 36.64 -53.33 19.70
CA ARG A 184 36.68 -52.05 20.44
C ARG A 184 37.30 -50.91 19.63
N TYR A 185 38.44 -51.14 18.98
CA TYR A 185 39.07 -50.12 18.12
C TYR A 185 38.18 -49.74 16.93
N ALA A 186 37.48 -50.72 16.35
CA ALA A 186 36.51 -50.49 15.30
C ALA A 186 35.19 -49.83 15.79
N LYS A 187 35.07 -49.56 17.10
CA LYS A 187 33.85 -49.09 17.77
C LYS A 187 32.64 -49.94 17.41
N LEU A 188 32.82 -51.27 17.42
CA LEU A 188 31.87 -52.24 16.91
C LEU A 188 31.43 -53.22 18.00
N GLY A 189 30.12 -53.36 18.19
CA GLY A 189 29.53 -54.25 19.18
C GLY A 189 28.62 -55.28 18.55
N GLY A 190 28.67 -56.52 19.00
CA GLY A 190 27.75 -57.59 18.58
C GLY A 190 26.44 -57.59 19.38
N TRP A 191 25.35 -58.01 18.74
CA TRP A 191 24.06 -58.27 19.37
C TRP A 191 23.43 -59.54 18.80
N SER A 192 22.62 -60.22 19.60
CA SER A 192 21.77 -61.31 19.14
C SER A 192 20.39 -61.19 19.75
N LEU A 193 19.35 -61.39 18.94
CA LEU A 193 17.96 -61.24 19.31
C LEU A 193 17.22 -62.56 19.10
N ASN A 194 16.57 -63.07 20.13
CA ASN A 194 15.58 -64.13 19.95
C ASN A 194 14.29 -63.50 19.41
N ILE A 195 13.86 -63.91 18.21
CA ILE A 195 12.74 -63.29 17.50
C ILE A 195 11.38 -63.67 18.13
N GLN A 196 11.32 -64.81 18.85
CA GLN A 196 10.11 -65.29 19.50
C GLN A 196 9.91 -64.67 20.90
N THR A 197 10.97 -64.64 21.71
CA THR A 197 10.90 -64.09 23.08
C THR A 197 11.22 -62.60 23.15
N LEU A 198 11.74 -62.02 22.05
CA LEU A 198 12.25 -60.65 21.96
C LEU A 198 13.36 -60.34 22.99
N GLU A 199 14.08 -61.36 23.43
CA GLU A 199 15.27 -61.21 24.27
C GLU A 199 16.48 -60.82 23.43
N LEU A 200 17.02 -59.63 23.72
CA LEU A 200 18.20 -59.06 23.10
C LEU A 200 19.41 -59.26 24.01
N VAL A 201 20.38 -60.03 23.53
CA VAL A 201 21.68 -60.21 24.15
C VAL A 201 22.67 -59.24 23.49
N LEU A 202 23.26 -58.38 24.29
CA LEU A 202 24.29 -57.44 23.87
C LEU A 202 25.66 -57.96 24.31
N SER A 203 26.60 -58.00 23.37
CA SER A 203 28.00 -58.30 23.69
C SER A 203 28.56 -57.29 24.68
N LYS A 204 29.69 -57.65 25.30
CA LYS A 204 30.45 -56.75 26.18
C LYS A 204 30.82 -55.47 25.41
N GLU A 205 31.25 -55.61 24.16
CA GLU A 205 31.66 -54.55 23.23
C GLU A 205 30.50 -53.60 22.91
N TYR A 206 29.30 -54.14 22.69
CA TYR A 206 28.10 -53.33 22.44
C TYR A 206 27.73 -52.49 23.68
N GLN A 207 27.94 -53.00 24.89
CA GLN A 207 27.68 -52.23 26.11
C GLN A 207 28.61 -51.01 26.25
N TYR A 208 29.84 -51.05 25.72
CA TYR A 208 30.70 -49.86 25.64
C TYR A 208 30.10 -48.78 24.74
N LEU A 209 29.48 -49.17 23.62
CA LEU A 209 28.78 -48.23 22.74
C LEU A 209 27.66 -47.51 23.51
N LEU A 210 26.97 -48.23 24.41
CA LEU A 210 25.93 -47.67 25.28
C LEU A 210 26.45 -46.85 26.48
N GLY A 211 27.77 -46.79 26.71
CA GLY A 211 28.37 -46.03 27.80
C GLY A 211 28.58 -46.80 29.11
N TYR A 212 28.72 -48.13 29.05
CA TYR A 212 29.08 -48.98 30.19
C TYR A 212 30.52 -49.46 30.10
N ASP A 213 31.47 -48.66 30.59
CA ASP A 213 32.91 -48.95 30.45
C ASP A 213 33.40 -50.13 31.33
N ASP A 214 32.63 -50.51 32.35
CA ASP A 214 32.95 -51.63 33.25
C ASP A 214 32.29 -52.97 32.88
N ALA A 215 31.67 -53.07 31.70
CA ALA A 215 31.02 -54.31 31.27
C ALA A 215 32.03 -55.47 31.24
N LYS A 216 31.75 -56.57 31.97
CA LYS A 216 32.62 -57.76 32.01
C LYS A 216 32.12 -58.90 31.12
N GLU A 217 30.80 -59.01 30.97
CA GLU A 217 30.11 -60.10 30.25
C GLU A 217 28.97 -59.54 29.39
N SER A 218 28.38 -60.40 28.54
CA SER A 218 27.19 -60.06 27.77
C SER A 218 25.98 -59.78 28.67
N LYS A 219 25.11 -58.87 28.24
CA LYS A 219 23.90 -58.49 28.97
C LYS A 219 22.66 -58.82 28.16
N THR A 220 21.72 -59.53 28.78
CA THR A 220 20.41 -59.83 28.19
C THR A 220 19.38 -58.85 28.70
N LEU A 221 18.56 -58.30 27.81
CA LEU A 221 17.40 -57.48 28.13
C LEU A 221 16.31 -57.65 27.08
N HIS A 222 15.07 -57.29 27.41
CA HIS A 222 13.99 -57.33 26.44
C HIS A 222 14.15 -56.19 25.42
N LEU A 223 13.86 -56.46 24.13
CA LEU A 223 14.04 -55.50 23.05
C LEU A 223 13.28 -54.18 23.28
N SER A 224 12.06 -54.23 23.80
CA SER A 224 11.30 -53.00 24.12
C SER A 224 12.02 -52.13 25.16
N THR A 225 12.71 -52.74 26.13
CA THR A 225 13.54 -52.02 27.10
C THR A 225 14.72 -51.34 26.41
N PHE A 226 15.34 -52.00 25.43
CA PHE A 226 16.41 -51.40 24.63
C PHE A 226 15.92 -50.16 23.89
N LEU A 227 14.83 -50.31 23.13
CA LEU A 227 14.25 -49.23 22.33
C LEU A 227 13.85 -48.04 23.19
N ASN A 228 13.18 -48.26 24.31
CA ASN A 228 12.71 -47.18 25.18
C ASN A 228 13.83 -46.48 25.96
N THR A 229 14.90 -47.20 26.28
CA THR A 229 15.98 -46.65 27.12
C THR A 229 17.02 -45.90 26.27
N TYR A 230 17.41 -46.48 25.14
CA TYR A 230 18.57 -46.03 24.37
C TYR A 230 18.22 -45.41 23.02
N VAL A 231 17.17 -45.84 22.31
CA VAL A 231 16.85 -45.27 20.98
C VAL A 231 16.06 -43.97 21.13
N VAL A 232 16.52 -42.92 20.45
CA VAL A 232 16.06 -41.54 20.67
C VAL A 232 14.87 -41.18 19.79
N ASP A 233 14.97 -41.43 18.48
CA ASP A 233 13.91 -41.10 17.52
C ASP A 233 12.83 -42.19 17.48
N GLU A 234 11.56 -41.78 17.54
CA GLU A 234 10.40 -42.67 17.37
C GLU A 234 10.35 -43.28 15.96
N LYS A 235 10.88 -42.59 14.94
CA LYS A 235 11.01 -43.13 13.59
C LYS A 235 11.99 -44.31 13.56
N ASP A 236 13.11 -44.20 14.26
CA ASP A 236 14.10 -45.27 14.36
C ASP A 236 13.52 -46.49 15.09
N LYS A 237 12.76 -46.26 16.18
CA LYS A 237 12.04 -47.33 16.89
C LYS A 237 11.03 -48.03 15.97
N ALA A 238 10.22 -47.27 15.25
CA ALA A 238 9.24 -47.81 14.31
C ALA A 238 9.92 -48.59 13.17
N HIS A 239 11.04 -48.11 12.65
CA HIS A 239 11.79 -48.78 11.60
C HIS A 239 12.39 -50.11 12.08
N ILE A 240 12.96 -50.14 13.28
CA ILE A 240 13.47 -51.39 13.90
C ILE A 240 12.33 -52.41 14.07
N LEU A 241 11.16 -51.97 14.53
CA LEU A 241 10.00 -52.85 14.68
C LEU A 241 9.42 -53.34 13.34
N ASP A 242 9.41 -52.49 12.29
CA ASP A 242 9.00 -52.87 10.94
C ASP A 242 9.95 -53.92 10.33
N ILE A 243 11.27 -53.74 10.50
CA ILE A 243 12.26 -54.73 10.09
C ILE A 243 12.00 -56.08 10.77
N LEU A 244 11.69 -56.07 12.07
CA LEU A 244 11.38 -57.29 12.82
C LEU A 244 10.06 -57.92 12.36
N ALA A 245 9.02 -57.14 12.12
CA ALA A 245 7.74 -57.64 11.62
C ALA A 245 7.87 -58.28 10.22
N LYS A 246 8.68 -57.67 9.34
CA LYS A 246 9.02 -58.25 8.02
C LYS A 246 9.79 -59.56 8.16
N SER A 247 10.71 -59.66 9.12
CA SER A 247 11.45 -60.89 9.38
C SER A 247 10.58 -62.04 9.91
N GLN A 248 9.46 -61.74 10.59
CA GLN A 248 8.53 -62.75 11.12
C GLN A 248 7.51 -63.24 10.08
N THR A 249 7.15 -62.41 9.09
CA THR A 249 6.10 -62.69 8.11
C THR A 249 6.59 -63.44 6.86
N GLN A 250 7.86 -63.27 6.48
CA GLN A 250 8.47 -64.00 5.35
C GLN A 250 9.12 -65.31 5.83
N LYS A 251 8.37 -66.42 5.85
CA LYS A 251 8.87 -67.76 6.21
C LYS A 251 9.83 -68.40 5.20
N GLU A 252 10.03 -67.81 4.02
CA GLU A 252 10.78 -68.42 2.90
C GLU A 252 12.11 -67.74 2.53
N ILE A 253 12.58 -66.71 3.25
CA ILE A 253 13.87 -66.08 2.97
C ILE A 253 14.84 -66.38 4.12
N THR A 254 15.75 -67.33 3.87
CA THR A 254 16.70 -67.84 4.86
C THR A 254 17.85 -66.89 5.22
N ASP A 255 18.01 -65.73 4.57
CA ASP A 255 19.16 -64.84 4.75
C ASP A 255 18.83 -63.34 4.51
N CYS A 256 17.96 -62.73 5.33
CA CYS A 256 17.73 -61.27 5.25
C CYS A 256 18.85 -60.50 5.97
N THR A 257 19.64 -59.72 5.23
CA THR A 257 20.65 -58.80 5.79
C THR A 257 20.10 -57.38 5.79
N VAL A 258 20.09 -56.74 6.96
CA VAL A 258 19.55 -55.38 7.10
C VAL A 258 20.64 -54.47 7.63
N GLU A 259 20.79 -53.32 6.99
CA GLU A 259 21.74 -52.27 7.37
C GLU A 259 20.98 -50.95 7.52
N PHE A 260 21.05 -50.33 8.68
CA PHE A 260 20.38 -49.06 8.96
C PHE A 260 21.13 -48.28 10.04
N VAL A 261 21.04 -46.95 9.97
CA VAL A 261 21.62 -46.05 10.95
C VAL A 261 20.52 -45.56 11.88
N TYR A 262 20.78 -45.55 13.18
CA TYR A 262 19.85 -45.04 14.19
C TYR A 262 20.58 -44.29 15.29
N GLN A 263 19.87 -43.37 15.93
CA GLN A 263 20.42 -42.55 17.00
C GLN A 263 20.15 -43.15 18.38
N ILE A 264 21.21 -43.27 19.19
CA ILE A 264 21.11 -43.69 20.58
C ILE A 264 21.51 -42.58 21.55
N ARG A 265 20.99 -42.67 22.77
CA ARG A 265 21.42 -41.93 23.96
C ARG A 265 22.15 -42.89 24.90
N ARG A 266 23.43 -42.60 25.14
CA ARG A 266 24.29 -43.34 26.06
C ARG A 266 23.89 -43.10 27.53
N LYS A 267 24.42 -43.93 28.43
CA LYS A 267 24.25 -43.77 29.89
C LYS A 267 24.73 -42.41 30.41
N ASP A 268 25.80 -41.87 29.83
CA ASP A 268 26.36 -40.55 30.17
C ASP A 268 25.53 -39.36 29.62
N GLY A 269 24.44 -39.64 28.88
CA GLY A 269 23.57 -38.65 28.27
C GLY A 269 24.00 -38.20 26.87
N GLN A 270 25.15 -38.64 26.36
CA GLN A 270 25.61 -38.27 25.02
C GLN A 270 24.85 -39.01 23.92
N HIS A 271 24.63 -38.33 22.80
CA HIS A 271 24.00 -38.89 21.62
C HIS A 271 25.05 -39.44 20.65
N ARG A 272 24.79 -40.63 20.09
CA ARG A 272 25.65 -41.29 19.09
C ARG A 272 24.81 -41.86 17.95
N PHE A 273 25.39 -41.91 16.76
CA PHE A 273 24.81 -42.58 15.60
C PHE A 273 25.45 -43.95 15.44
N LEU A 274 24.62 -44.99 15.48
CA LEU A 274 25.06 -46.36 15.28
C LEU A 274 24.58 -46.87 13.92
N ALA A 275 25.49 -47.44 13.13
CA ALA A 275 25.16 -48.23 11.95
C ALA A 275 24.97 -49.70 12.37
N GLY A 276 23.72 -50.15 12.44
CA GLY A 276 23.36 -51.52 12.74
C GLY A 276 23.36 -52.38 11.47
N LYS A 277 24.05 -53.52 11.51
CA LYS A 277 24.01 -54.53 10.45
C LYS A 277 23.67 -55.90 11.03
N GLY A 278 22.52 -56.45 10.66
CA GLY A 278 22.01 -57.70 11.20
C GLY A 278 21.65 -58.71 10.13
N LYS A 279 21.70 -59.99 10.48
CA LYS A 279 21.26 -61.14 9.68
C LYS A 279 20.37 -62.04 10.53
N PHE A 280 19.23 -62.44 10.00
CA PHE A 280 18.31 -63.35 10.67
C PHE A 280 18.51 -64.78 10.17
N ARG A 281 18.68 -65.75 11.08
CA ARG A 281 18.84 -67.16 10.77
C ARG A 281 17.62 -67.94 11.28
N ASP A 282 17.05 -68.78 10.40
CA ASP A 282 15.99 -69.76 10.70
C ASP A 282 14.75 -69.19 11.43
N SER A 283 14.37 -67.94 11.15
CA SER A 283 13.23 -67.20 11.74
C SER A 283 13.14 -67.23 13.27
N THR A 284 14.23 -67.57 13.96
CA THR A 284 14.25 -67.78 15.43
C THR A 284 15.29 -66.89 16.11
N VAL A 285 16.45 -66.66 15.48
CA VAL A 285 17.52 -65.83 16.05
C VAL A 285 18.06 -64.84 15.02
N GLY A 286 18.05 -63.55 15.36
CA GLY A 286 18.79 -62.50 14.67
C GLY A 286 20.16 -62.32 15.29
N ILE A 287 21.21 -62.18 14.49
CA ILE A 287 22.55 -61.81 14.95
C ILE A 287 23.06 -60.63 14.15
N GLY A 288 23.78 -59.72 14.78
CA GLY A 288 24.28 -58.56 14.09
C GLY A 288 25.35 -57.81 14.85
N THR A 289 25.74 -56.71 14.25
CA THR A 289 26.72 -55.77 14.78
C THR A 289 26.14 -54.36 14.76
N ALA A 290 26.67 -53.49 15.58
CA ALA A 290 26.46 -52.06 15.47
C ALA A 290 27.80 -51.34 15.57
N GLN A 291 28.01 -50.33 14.73
CA GLN A 291 29.23 -49.53 14.71
C GLN A 291 28.92 -48.06 15.00
N ASP A 292 29.69 -47.41 15.86
CA ASP A 292 29.61 -45.96 16.06
C ASP A 292 30.19 -45.21 14.85
N ILE A 293 29.33 -44.50 14.12
CA ILE A 293 29.68 -43.71 12.93
C ILE A 293 29.53 -42.20 13.15
N THR A 294 29.41 -41.74 14.41
CA THR A 294 29.05 -40.36 14.74
C THR A 294 29.96 -39.32 14.07
N GLU A 295 31.28 -39.48 14.15
CA GLU A 295 32.25 -38.54 13.55
C GLU A 295 32.12 -38.47 12.02
N ARG A 296 31.96 -39.62 11.36
CA ARG A 296 31.79 -39.70 9.90
C ARG A 296 30.46 -39.08 9.46
N HIS A 297 29.39 -39.40 10.18
CA HIS A 297 28.05 -38.92 9.86
C HIS A 297 27.96 -37.39 10.01
N LEU A 298 28.52 -36.83 11.09
CA LEU A 298 28.56 -35.38 11.31
C LEU A 298 29.44 -34.63 10.29
N ALA A 299 30.55 -35.22 9.83
CA ALA A 299 31.41 -34.61 8.81
C ALA A 299 30.76 -34.59 7.41
N GLU A 300 30.09 -35.67 7.01
CA GLU A 300 29.32 -35.73 5.76
C GLU A 300 28.13 -34.74 5.82
N GLU A 301 27.44 -34.65 6.97
CA GLU A 301 26.41 -33.65 7.21
C GLU A 301 26.93 -32.20 7.30
N ALA A 302 28.23 -31.95 7.55
CA ALA A 302 28.79 -30.60 7.59
C ALA A 302 29.19 -30.05 6.20
N LEU A 303 29.55 -30.94 5.27
CA LEU A 303 29.92 -30.57 3.89
C LEU A 303 28.71 -30.29 3.00
N ARG A 304 27.61 -31.06 3.17
CA ARG A 304 26.38 -30.89 2.40
C ARG A 304 25.77 -29.47 2.54
N PRO A 305 25.67 -28.88 3.75
CA PRO A 305 25.20 -27.52 3.95
C PRO A 305 26.09 -26.49 3.27
N ALA A 306 27.42 -26.60 3.28
CA ALA A 306 28.28 -25.58 2.66
C ALA A 306 28.11 -25.53 1.12
N GLN A 307 28.01 -26.69 0.47
CA GLN A 307 27.73 -26.77 -0.97
C GLN A 307 26.30 -26.38 -1.32
N GLU A 308 25.33 -26.79 -0.51
CA GLU A 308 23.94 -26.35 -0.65
C GLU A 308 23.82 -24.85 -0.41
N ILE A 309 24.52 -24.27 0.57
CA ILE A 309 24.52 -22.84 0.86
C ILE A 309 25.15 -22.09 -0.30
N TYR A 310 26.30 -22.52 -0.84
CA TYR A 310 26.87 -21.87 -2.02
C TYR A 310 25.93 -21.93 -3.23
N SER A 311 25.39 -23.11 -3.55
CA SER A 311 24.46 -23.29 -4.66
C SER A 311 23.17 -22.48 -4.46
N LYS A 312 22.59 -22.51 -3.26
CA LYS A 312 21.38 -21.75 -2.90
C LYS A 312 21.66 -20.25 -2.86
N VAL A 313 22.77 -19.78 -2.31
CA VAL A 313 23.13 -18.36 -2.27
C VAL A 313 23.40 -17.84 -3.67
N PHE A 314 24.13 -18.58 -4.50
CA PHE A 314 24.38 -18.18 -5.89
C PHE A 314 23.08 -18.15 -6.70
N THR A 315 22.27 -19.21 -6.60
CA THR A 315 21.02 -19.38 -7.38
C THR A 315 19.90 -18.45 -6.92
N PHE A 316 19.65 -18.35 -5.60
CA PHE A 316 18.61 -17.51 -5.01
C PHE A 316 19.06 -16.07 -4.71
N SER A 317 20.31 -15.70 -5.00
CA SER A 317 20.74 -14.30 -4.87
C SER A 317 19.80 -13.42 -5.71
N PRO A 318 19.16 -12.40 -5.14
CA PRO A 318 18.29 -11.48 -5.88
C PRO A 318 19.08 -10.57 -6.84
N ILE A 319 20.42 -10.64 -6.81
CA ILE A 319 21.31 -9.87 -7.68
C ILE A 319 21.78 -10.78 -8.81
N ALA A 320 21.63 -10.31 -10.05
CA ALA A 320 22.10 -11.03 -11.23
C ALA A 320 23.62 -11.19 -11.15
N THR A 321 24.10 -12.43 -11.11
CA THR A 321 25.52 -12.73 -10.92
C THR A 321 26.01 -13.57 -12.09
N THR A 322 27.16 -13.18 -12.63
CA THR A 322 27.81 -13.87 -13.74
C THR A 322 29.27 -14.13 -13.43
N ILE A 323 29.77 -15.26 -13.89
CA ILE A 323 31.19 -15.59 -13.94
C ILE A 323 31.53 -15.73 -15.41
N SER A 324 32.44 -14.90 -15.91
CA SER A 324 32.94 -14.97 -17.28
C SER A 324 34.44 -15.17 -17.30
N SER A 325 34.95 -15.80 -18.36
CA SER A 325 36.39 -15.95 -18.56
C SER A 325 37.02 -14.58 -18.81
N ALA A 326 38.10 -14.26 -18.10
CA ALA A 326 38.80 -12.98 -18.28
C ALA A 326 39.58 -12.91 -19.62
N HIS A 327 39.83 -14.06 -20.26
CA HIS A 327 40.59 -14.13 -21.51
C HIS A 327 39.75 -13.78 -22.74
N ASP A 328 38.53 -14.31 -22.84
CA ASP A 328 37.67 -14.18 -24.03
C ASP A 328 36.29 -13.60 -23.71
N GLY A 329 36.00 -13.32 -22.43
CA GLY A 329 34.75 -12.70 -22.00
C GLY A 329 33.52 -13.59 -22.14
N ARG A 330 33.70 -14.92 -22.32
CA ARG A 330 32.60 -15.89 -22.43
C ARG A 330 32.04 -16.22 -21.04
N TYR A 331 30.72 -16.28 -20.92
CA TYR A 331 30.06 -16.66 -19.69
C TYR A 331 30.32 -18.13 -19.36
N VAL A 332 30.91 -18.37 -18.18
CA VAL A 332 31.22 -19.69 -17.63
C VAL A 332 30.07 -20.18 -16.75
N GLU A 333 29.48 -19.28 -15.97
CA GLU A 333 28.33 -19.58 -15.11
C GLU A 333 27.47 -18.33 -14.89
N VAL A 334 26.15 -18.51 -14.78
CA VAL A 334 25.19 -17.43 -14.49
C VAL A 334 24.13 -17.93 -13.52
N ASN A 335 23.67 -17.06 -12.62
CA ASN A 335 22.56 -17.42 -11.72
C ASN A 335 21.19 -17.14 -12.32
N ASP A 336 20.13 -17.64 -11.65
CA ASP A 336 18.76 -17.51 -12.15
C ASP A 336 18.29 -16.05 -12.20
N SER A 337 18.77 -15.20 -11.28
CA SER A 337 18.49 -13.77 -11.32
C SER A 337 19.04 -13.09 -12.56
N PHE A 338 20.20 -13.51 -13.10
CA PHE A 338 20.68 -13.02 -14.40
C PHE A 338 19.75 -13.44 -15.54
N LEU A 339 19.34 -14.70 -15.57
CA LEU A 339 18.43 -15.21 -16.61
C LEU A 339 17.09 -14.48 -16.59
N ASN A 340 16.53 -14.25 -15.41
CA ASN A 340 15.27 -13.52 -15.22
C ASN A 340 15.41 -12.04 -15.56
N LEU A 341 16.51 -11.39 -15.17
CA LEU A 341 16.73 -9.97 -15.41
C LEU A 341 16.89 -9.66 -16.91
N PHE A 342 17.71 -10.45 -17.61
CA PHE A 342 18.05 -10.22 -19.01
C PHE A 342 17.16 -11.01 -20.00
N GLY A 343 16.43 -12.02 -19.55
CA GLY A 343 15.47 -12.79 -20.35
C GLY A 343 16.09 -13.84 -21.27
N PHE A 344 17.34 -14.24 -21.05
CA PHE A 344 18.01 -15.32 -21.79
C PHE A 344 17.86 -16.65 -21.07
N THR A 345 17.91 -17.77 -21.80
CA THR A 345 18.06 -19.09 -21.16
C THR A 345 19.52 -19.40 -20.86
N ARG A 346 19.77 -20.37 -19.99
CA ARG A 346 21.14 -20.75 -19.61
C ARG A 346 21.90 -21.30 -20.81
N GLU A 347 21.24 -22.11 -21.64
CA GLU A 347 21.80 -22.70 -22.87
C GLU A 347 22.16 -21.65 -23.91
N GLU A 348 21.41 -20.55 -23.97
CA GLU A 348 21.69 -19.43 -24.88
C GLU A 348 22.87 -18.57 -24.41
N THR A 349 23.14 -18.58 -23.10
CA THR A 349 24.08 -17.66 -22.42
C THR A 349 25.47 -18.26 -22.24
N ILE A 350 25.54 -19.50 -21.74
CA ILE A 350 26.81 -20.15 -21.42
C ILE A 350 27.64 -20.33 -22.70
N GLY A 351 28.92 -19.95 -22.61
CA GLY A 351 29.85 -19.99 -23.74
C GLY A 351 29.72 -18.81 -24.70
N LYS A 352 28.77 -17.89 -24.53
CA LYS A 352 28.67 -16.65 -25.33
C LYS A 352 29.25 -15.45 -24.59
N THR A 353 29.61 -14.41 -25.34
CA THR A 353 30.03 -13.11 -24.80
C THR A 353 28.85 -12.15 -24.65
N SER A 354 29.00 -11.13 -23.81
CA SER A 354 27.99 -10.06 -23.68
C SER A 354 27.75 -9.23 -24.95
N ILE A 355 28.67 -9.26 -25.92
CA ILE A 355 28.46 -8.66 -27.25
C ILE A 355 27.58 -9.58 -28.11
N GLU A 356 27.89 -10.88 -28.14
CA GLU A 356 27.11 -11.88 -28.90
C GLU A 356 25.65 -11.95 -28.41
N LEU A 357 25.40 -11.60 -27.14
CA LEU A 357 24.06 -11.49 -26.54
C LEU A 357 23.43 -10.10 -26.66
N ASN A 358 24.12 -9.12 -27.24
CA ASN A 358 23.64 -7.73 -27.41
C ASN A 358 23.17 -7.07 -26.10
N ILE A 359 23.83 -7.38 -24.98
CA ILE A 359 23.47 -6.87 -23.64
C ILE A 359 23.82 -5.39 -23.49
N TRP A 360 24.86 -4.93 -24.20
CA TRP A 360 25.32 -3.54 -24.12
C TRP A 360 24.67 -2.71 -25.23
N PRO A 361 24.03 -1.57 -24.91
CA PRO A 361 23.45 -0.67 -25.90
C PRO A 361 24.49 -0.10 -26.87
N ASP A 362 25.70 0.14 -26.35
CA ASP A 362 26.84 0.61 -27.11
C ASP A 362 28.07 -0.29 -26.83
N PRO A 363 28.59 -1.02 -27.84
CA PRO A 363 29.81 -1.80 -27.71
C PRO A 363 31.05 -1.00 -27.27
N ALA A 364 31.09 0.32 -27.51
CA ALA A 364 32.18 1.17 -27.06
C ALA A 364 32.20 1.32 -25.53
N GLN A 365 31.03 1.46 -24.89
CA GLN A 365 30.89 1.52 -23.43
C GLN A 365 31.37 0.22 -22.77
N ARG A 366 31.07 -0.94 -23.39
CA ARG A 366 31.58 -2.23 -22.92
C ARG A 366 33.10 -2.27 -22.89
N LYS A 367 33.74 -1.78 -23.96
CA LYS A 367 35.19 -1.78 -24.08
C LYS A 367 35.82 -0.90 -23.00
N GLU A 368 35.30 0.31 -22.81
CA GLU A 368 35.76 1.22 -21.77
C GLU A 368 35.62 0.61 -20.36
N TYR A 369 34.48 -0.06 -20.09
CA TYR A 369 34.24 -0.73 -18.81
C TYR A 369 35.24 -1.88 -18.56
N PHE A 370 35.51 -2.70 -19.57
CA PHE A 370 36.45 -3.82 -19.46
C PHE A 370 37.91 -3.35 -19.32
N ASP A 371 38.29 -2.28 -20.02
CA ASP A 371 39.61 -1.66 -19.90
C ASP A 371 39.81 -1.11 -18.46
N LYS A 372 38.78 -0.46 -17.90
CA LYS A 372 38.79 -0.01 -16.50
C LYS A 372 38.93 -1.18 -15.51
N LEU A 373 38.21 -2.28 -15.71
CA LEU A 373 38.28 -3.47 -14.85
C LEU A 373 39.68 -4.11 -14.90
N SER A 374 40.26 -4.21 -16.09
CA SER A 374 41.60 -4.78 -16.30
C SER A 374 42.72 -3.96 -15.64
N GLN A 375 42.53 -2.64 -15.54
CA GLN A 375 43.49 -1.74 -14.88
C GLN A 375 43.34 -1.73 -13.35
N LYS A 376 42.11 -1.79 -12.84
CA LYS A 376 41.81 -1.60 -11.41
C LYS A 376 41.58 -2.89 -10.63
N ASN A 377 41.44 -4.04 -11.30
CA ASN A 377 41.04 -5.36 -10.77
C ASN A 377 39.65 -5.41 -10.10
N VAL A 378 39.09 -4.27 -9.69
CA VAL A 378 37.75 -4.13 -9.11
C VAL A 378 37.09 -2.85 -9.63
N LEU A 379 35.79 -2.93 -9.89
CA LEU A 379 34.90 -1.80 -10.16
C LEU A 379 33.68 -1.92 -9.25
N VAL A 380 33.28 -0.79 -8.66
CA VAL A 380 32.23 -0.70 -7.65
C VAL A 380 31.32 0.48 -7.99
N ASP A 381 30.01 0.31 -7.81
CA ASP A 381 28.98 1.33 -7.95
C ASP A 381 28.94 2.04 -9.32
N GLU A 382 29.26 1.31 -10.39
CA GLU A 382 29.14 1.84 -11.75
C GLU A 382 27.67 1.72 -12.22
N GLU A 383 27.02 2.85 -12.48
CA GLU A 383 25.67 2.89 -13.05
C GLU A 383 25.74 2.73 -14.57
N LEU A 384 25.12 1.67 -15.09
CA LEU A 384 25.12 1.31 -16.50
C LEU A 384 23.69 1.07 -17.00
N ILE A 385 23.54 1.15 -18.32
CA ILE A 385 22.29 0.78 -19.00
C ILE A 385 22.57 -0.47 -19.82
N PHE A 386 21.72 -1.48 -19.65
CA PHE A 386 21.77 -2.70 -20.44
C PHE A 386 20.45 -2.95 -21.18
N HIS A 387 20.52 -3.82 -22.18
CA HIS A 387 19.37 -4.35 -22.91
C HIS A 387 19.16 -5.82 -22.60
N GLY A 388 17.92 -6.18 -22.26
CA GLY A 388 17.48 -7.58 -22.24
C GLY A 388 17.10 -8.10 -23.62
N LYS A 389 16.89 -9.42 -23.73
CA LYS A 389 16.58 -10.14 -24.99
C LYS A 389 15.44 -9.52 -25.82
N ASN A 390 14.43 -8.97 -25.16
CA ASN A 390 13.24 -8.38 -25.81
C ASN A 390 13.35 -6.85 -26.01
N GLY A 391 14.54 -6.26 -25.86
CA GLY A 391 14.73 -4.81 -25.91
C GLY A 391 14.34 -4.08 -24.62
N LYS A 392 14.11 -4.79 -23.52
CA LYS A 392 13.89 -4.20 -22.19
C LYS A 392 15.13 -3.41 -21.78
N ILE A 393 14.97 -2.12 -21.49
CA ILE A 393 16.03 -1.28 -20.93
C ILE A 393 16.14 -1.56 -19.44
N ILE A 394 17.35 -1.82 -18.96
CA ILE A 394 17.65 -2.16 -17.57
C ILE A 394 18.65 -1.13 -17.06
N HIS A 395 18.24 -0.32 -16.08
CA HIS A 395 19.16 0.53 -15.34
C HIS A 395 19.78 -0.32 -14.23
N ALA A 396 21.11 -0.47 -14.26
CA ALA A 396 21.80 -1.35 -13.35
C ALA A 396 22.94 -0.66 -12.60
N GLU A 397 23.10 -1.02 -11.34
CA GLU A 397 24.28 -0.76 -10.53
C GLU A 397 25.18 -2.00 -10.60
N CYS A 398 26.43 -1.83 -11.03
CA CYS A 398 27.35 -2.92 -11.29
C CYS A 398 28.53 -2.95 -10.33
N TYR A 399 28.86 -4.17 -9.89
CA TYR A 399 30.10 -4.50 -9.21
C TYR A 399 30.81 -5.60 -9.99
N SER A 400 32.08 -5.40 -10.32
CA SER A 400 32.89 -6.35 -11.08
C SER A 400 34.24 -6.56 -10.42
N THR A 401 34.71 -7.81 -10.36
CA THR A 401 36.04 -8.14 -9.83
C THR A 401 36.68 -9.28 -10.62
N LEU A 402 38.01 -9.34 -10.64
CA LEU A 402 38.77 -10.46 -11.20
C LEU A 402 39.18 -11.43 -10.07
N ALA A 403 38.93 -12.72 -10.27
CA ALA A 403 39.26 -13.78 -9.31
C ALA A 403 39.75 -15.05 -10.01
N GLU A 404 40.63 -15.79 -9.35
CA GLU A 404 41.09 -17.09 -9.83
C GLU A 404 40.16 -18.21 -9.33
N ILE A 405 39.53 -18.93 -10.26
CA ILE A 405 38.61 -20.05 -9.96
C ILE A 405 39.12 -21.28 -10.71
N ASN A 406 39.43 -22.36 -9.99
CA ASN A 406 39.98 -23.61 -10.55
C ASN A 406 41.22 -23.39 -11.44
N GLY A 407 42.10 -22.46 -11.07
CA GLY A 407 43.33 -22.15 -11.82
C GLY A 407 43.13 -21.29 -13.08
N LYS A 408 41.94 -20.70 -13.27
CA LYS A 408 41.62 -19.80 -14.39
C LYS A 408 41.19 -18.43 -13.88
N LEU A 409 41.68 -17.37 -14.53
CA LEU A 409 41.26 -16.01 -14.22
C LEU A 409 39.86 -15.74 -14.81
N CYS A 410 38.92 -15.39 -13.94
CA CYS A 410 37.53 -15.12 -14.27
C CYS A 410 37.12 -13.72 -13.78
N ALA A 411 36.22 -13.07 -14.51
CA ALA A 411 35.52 -11.87 -14.07
C ALA A 411 34.20 -12.28 -13.41
N ILE A 412 34.00 -11.87 -12.16
CA ILE A 412 32.73 -12.00 -11.44
C ILE A 412 32.01 -10.67 -11.54
N ASN A 413 30.80 -10.66 -12.09
CA ASN A 413 29.98 -9.45 -12.21
C ASN A 413 28.66 -9.63 -11.46
N LEU A 414 28.36 -8.67 -10.60
CA LEU A 414 27.11 -8.51 -9.89
C LEU A 414 26.37 -7.33 -10.52
N VAL A 415 25.15 -7.56 -10.97
CA VAL A 415 24.31 -6.59 -11.66
C VAL A 415 23.00 -6.47 -10.89
N LYS A 416 22.76 -5.30 -10.33
CA LYS A 416 21.57 -5.01 -9.54
C LYS A 416 20.66 -4.06 -10.32
N ASP A 417 19.43 -4.48 -10.58
CA ASP A 417 18.43 -3.61 -11.20
C ASP A 417 18.05 -2.48 -10.24
N ILE A 418 18.23 -1.24 -10.68
CA ILE A 418 17.87 -0.01 -9.94
C ILE A 418 16.77 0.77 -10.65
N SER A 419 16.11 0.18 -11.66
CA SER A 419 15.05 0.84 -12.43
C SER A 419 13.91 1.29 -11.52
N GLU A 420 13.39 0.42 -10.66
CA GLU A 420 12.33 0.78 -9.69
C GLU A 420 12.79 1.84 -8.68
N LYS A 421 14.05 1.80 -8.25
CA LYS A 421 14.62 2.80 -7.33
C LYS A 421 14.66 4.18 -7.98
N LYS A 422 15.11 4.26 -9.25
CA LYS A 422 15.15 5.52 -10.03
C LYS A 422 13.73 6.05 -10.29
N GLU A 423 12.78 5.18 -10.60
CA GLU A 423 11.37 5.56 -10.76
C GLU A 423 10.77 6.07 -9.45
N ALA A 424 11.00 5.37 -8.32
CA ALA A 424 10.50 5.77 -7.01
C ALA A 424 11.12 7.10 -6.53
N GLU A 425 12.41 7.35 -6.80
CA GLU A 425 13.05 8.63 -6.50
C GLU A 425 12.50 9.77 -7.35
N SER A 426 12.26 9.52 -8.64
CA SER A 426 11.61 10.49 -9.55
C SER A 426 10.19 10.81 -9.10
N LEU A 427 9.38 9.79 -8.79
CA LEU A 427 8.02 9.94 -8.26
C LEU A 427 8.00 10.69 -6.92
N ARG A 428 8.95 10.44 -6.03
CA ARG A 428 9.07 11.18 -4.76
C ARG A 428 9.41 12.65 -4.99
N ARG A 429 10.33 12.96 -5.91
CA ARG A 429 10.62 14.36 -6.28
C ARG A 429 9.39 15.04 -6.85
N LEU A 430 8.71 14.40 -7.80
CA LEU A 430 7.52 14.95 -8.42
C LEU A 430 6.38 15.14 -7.42
N ASN A 431 6.13 14.17 -6.53
CA ASN A 431 5.12 14.29 -5.47
C ASN A 431 5.44 15.42 -4.49
N LYS A 432 6.72 15.64 -4.16
CA LYS A 432 7.14 16.77 -3.33
C LYS A 432 6.87 18.10 -4.04
N GLU A 433 7.23 18.20 -5.32
CA GLU A 433 6.98 19.40 -6.13
C GLU A 433 5.49 19.70 -6.29
N ILE A 434 4.66 18.68 -6.57
CA ILE A 434 3.20 18.79 -6.61
C ILE A 434 2.65 19.22 -5.24
N SER A 435 3.16 18.66 -4.14
CA SER A 435 2.73 19.04 -2.79
C SER A 435 3.05 20.50 -2.48
N ASP A 436 4.24 20.97 -2.86
CA ASP A 436 4.66 22.36 -2.68
C ASP A 436 3.84 23.32 -3.57
N GLN A 437 3.56 22.93 -4.83
CA GLN A 437 2.66 23.68 -5.71
C GLN A 437 1.23 23.74 -5.16
N ASN A 438 0.68 22.63 -4.66
CA ASN A 438 -0.66 22.60 -4.07
C ASN A 438 -0.77 23.53 -2.85
N LYS A 439 0.26 23.60 -2.01
CA LYS A 439 0.31 24.56 -0.89
C LYS A 439 0.35 26.01 -1.37
N LEU A 440 1.10 26.29 -2.43
CA LEU A 440 1.15 27.63 -3.02
C LEU A 440 -0.20 28.03 -3.62
N ILE A 441 -0.82 27.14 -4.39
CA ILE A 441 -2.15 27.35 -4.98
C ILE A 441 -3.18 27.61 -3.89
N GLU A 442 -3.19 26.83 -2.80
CA GLU A 442 -4.15 27.02 -1.71
C GLU A 442 -3.94 28.38 -1.03
N ARG A 443 -2.69 28.82 -0.86
CA ARG A 443 -2.37 30.15 -0.31
C ARG A 443 -2.82 31.27 -1.24
N GLN A 444 -2.55 31.16 -2.55
CA GLN A 444 -3.01 32.11 -3.56
C GLN A 444 -4.54 32.17 -3.65
N LYS A 445 -5.22 31.03 -3.51
CA LYS A 445 -6.68 30.94 -3.49
C LYS A 445 -7.25 31.69 -2.29
N GLN A 446 -6.71 31.48 -1.08
CA GLN A 446 -7.14 32.20 0.13
C GLN A 446 -6.94 33.71 0.00
N GLU A 447 -5.78 34.12 -0.51
CA GLU A 447 -5.45 35.53 -0.74
C GLU A 447 -6.39 36.16 -1.79
N LEU A 448 -6.71 35.44 -2.86
CA LEU A 448 -7.67 35.87 -3.86
C LEU A 448 -9.11 35.99 -3.29
N GLU A 449 -9.55 35.04 -2.47
CA GLU A 449 -10.86 35.09 -1.81
C GLU A 449 -10.97 36.31 -0.88
N GLU A 450 -9.91 36.65 -0.14
CA GLU A 450 -9.84 37.88 0.66
C GLU A 450 -9.91 39.14 -0.21
N ILE A 451 -9.11 39.21 -1.27
CA ILE A 451 -9.11 40.35 -2.20
C ILE A 451 -10.49 40.54 -2.84
N LEU A 452 -11.15 39.45 -3.26
CA LEU A 452 -12.50 39.51 -3.83
C LEU A 452 -13.53 40.02 -2.82
N LYS A 453 -13.42 39.59 -1.56
CA LYS A 453 -14.29 40.06 -0.48
C LYS A 453 -14.09 41.55 -0.21
N ASP A 454 -12.85 42.01 -0.15
CA ASP A 454 -12.51 43.42 0.05
C ASP A 454 -12.90 44.28 -1.14
N LEU A 455 -12.72 43.77 -2.36
CA LEU A 455 -13.17 44.44 -3.58
C LEU A 455 -14.69 44.62 -3.56
N LYS A 456 -15.46 43.57 -3.23
CA LYS A 456 -16.92 43.64 -3.10
C LYS A 456 -17.36 44.64 -2.04
N LYS A 457 -16.66 44.66 -0.89
CA LYS A 457 -16.91 45.63 0.19
C LYS A 457 -16.65 47.07 -0.27
N THR A 458 -15.54 47.31 -0.95
CA THR A 458 -15.15 48.62 -1.49
C THR A 458 -16.13 49.08 -2.56
N GLN A 459 -16.55 48.19 -3.46
CA GLN A 459 -17.56 48.46 -4.48
C GLN A 459 -18.90 48.87 -3.83
N ASN A 460 -19.36 48.14 -2.81
CA ASN A 460 -20.57 48.51 -2.07
C ASN A 460 -20.43 49.88 -1.39
N GLN A 461 -19.26 50.20 -0.83
CA GLN A 461 -19.00 51.53 -0.26
C GLN A 461 -19.03 52.64 -1.31
N LEU A 462 -18.46 52.42 -2.50
CA LEU A 462 -18.52 53.38 -3.61
C LEU A 462 -19.97 53.62 -4.06
N ILE A 463 -20.75 52.55 -4.21
CA ILE A 463 -22.17 52.66 -4.53
C ILE A 463 -22.89 53.50 -3.46
N ILE A 464 -22.67 53.23 -2.17
CA ILE A 464 -23.27 54.02 -1.08
C ILE A 464 -22.81 55.48 -1.10
N SER A 465 -21.54 55.75 -1.40
CA SER A 465 -21.01 57.11 -1.51
C SER A 465 -21.66 57.88 -2.65
N GLU A 466 -21.83 57.26 -3.83
CA GLU A 466 -22.53 57.86 -4.95
C GLU A 466 -24.01 58.08 -4.66
N LYS A 467 -24.67 57.11 -4.00
CA LYS A 467 -26.05 57.24 -3.50
C LYS A 467 -26.20 58.50 -2.64
N MET A 468 -25.27 58.75 -1.72
CA MET A 468 -25.27 59.92 -0.85
C MET A 468 -24.98 61.22 -1.60
N ALA A 469 -24.10 61.20 -2.60
CA ALA A 469 -23.82 62.37 -3.42
C ALA A 469 -25.04 62.79 -4.27
N SER A 470 -25.72 61.83 -4.91
CA SER A 470 -26.96 62.06 -5.66
C SER A 470 -28.09 62.56 -4.76
N LEU A 471 -28.25 61.94 -3.57
CA LEU A 471 -29.20 62.43 -2.56
C LEU A 471 -28.86 63.86 -2.11
N GLY A 472 -27.59 64.19 -1.95
CA GLY A 472 -27.13 65.54 -1.59
C GLY A 472 -27.50 66.60 -2.63
N GLN A 473 -27.38 66.31 -3.92
CA GLN A 473 -27.81 67.20 -5.00
C GLN A 473 -29.34 67.40 -5.01
N LEU A 474 -30.11 66.35 -4.71
CA LEU A 474 -31.57 66.41 -4.66
C LEU A 474 -32.10 67.06 -3.39
N ALA A 475 -31.39 66.94 -2.25
CA ALA A 475 -31.84 67.44 -0.96
C ALA A 475 -32.15 68.94 -0.97
N ALA A 476 -31.33 69.74 -1.65
CA ALA A 476 -31.58 71.18 -1.78
C ALA A 476 -32.84 71.50 -2.62
N GLY A 477 -33.04 70.77 -3.71
CA GLY A 477 -34.23 70.91 -4.57
C GLY A 477 -35.51 70.44 -3.87
N ILE A 478 -35.45 69.32 -3.15
CA ILE A 478 -36.58 68.76 -2.40
C ILE A 478 -36.93 69.63 -1.20
N ALA A 479 -35.94 70.14 -0.47
CA ALA A 479 -36.18 71.09 0.61
C ALA A 479 -36.92 72.34 0.09
N HIS A 480 -36.51 72.87 -1.06
CA HIS A 480 -37.23 73.96 -1.72
C HIS A 480 -38.65 73.56 -2.17
N GLU A 481 -38.84 72.33 -2.65
CA GLU A 481 -40.15 71.78 -3.06
C GLU A 481 -41.11 71.53 -1.92
N ILE A 482 -40.61 71.24 -0.72
CA ILE A 482 -41.40 71.06 0.49
C ILE A 482 -41.68 72.43 1.13
N ASN A 483 -40.69 73.32 1.17
CA ASN A 483 -40.83 74.64 1.78
C ASN A 483 -41.84 75.54 1.05
N ASN A 484 -41.92 75.45 -0.28
CA ASN A 484 -42.88 76.23 -1.07
C ASN A 484 -44.36 75.98 -0.68
N PRO A 485 -44.89 74.74 -0.76
CA PRO A 485 -46.26 74.45 -0.34
C PRO A 485 -46.46 74.65 1.16
N ILE A 486 -45.46 74.38 2.01
CA ILE A 486 -45.55 74.68 3.46
C ILE A 486 -45.75 76.18 3.69
N GLY A 487 -45.04 77.04 2.95
CA GLY A 487 -45.21 78.49 3.00
C GLY A 487 -46.64 78.91 2.63
N VAL A 488 -47.19 78.33 1.55
CA VAL A 488 -48.59 78.58 1.14
C VAL A 488 -49.58 78.09 2.20
N VAL A 489 -49.36 76.91 2.78
CA VAL A 489 -50.20 76.37 3.87
C VAL A 489 -50.20 77.32 5.06
N LYS A 490 -49.03 77.81 5.46
CA LYS A 490 -48.90 78.74 6.58
C LYS A 490 -49.66 80.03 6.32
N SER A 491 -49.40 80.71 5.20
CA SER A 491 -50.08 81.98 4.87
C SER A 491 -51.60 81.82 4.72
N ALA A 492 -52.05 80.72 4.12
CA ALA A 492 -53.48 80.41 4.01
C ALA A 492 -54.12 80.13 5.37
N ASN A 493 -53.40 79.45 6.28
CA ASN A 493 -53.86 79.19 7.64
C ASN A 493 -53.92 80.48 8.47
N ASP A 494 -52.91 81.34 8.39
CA ASP A 494 -52.89 82.65 9.07
C ASP A 494 -54.11 83.49 8.63
N SER A 495 -54.42 83.51 7.33
CA SER A 495 -55.60 84.21 6.79
C SER A 495 -56.94 83.63 7.27
N ILE A 496 -57.02 82.30 7.45
CA ILE A 496 -58.21 81.64 8.02
C ILE A 496 -58.35 81.96 9.51
N GLN A 497 -57.24 82.01 10.24
CA GLN A 497 -57.22 82.39 11.64
C GLN A 497 -57.69 83.84 11.82
N ASP A 498 -57.15 84.79 11.05
CA ASP A 498 -57.60 86.19 11.04
C ASP A 498 -59.11 86.30 10.75
N TYR A 499 -59.61 85.50 9.80
CA TYR A 499 -61.04 85.39 9.53
C TYR A 499 -61.81 84.95 10.78
N PHE A 500 -61.39 83.90 11.50
CA PHE A 500 -62.12 83.43 12.68
C PHE A 500 -62.05 84.41 13.86
N GLU A 501 -60.89 85.05 14.09
CA GLU A 501 -60.72 86.05 15.16
C GLU A 501 -61.68 87.23 15.01
N SER A 502 -61.93 87.68 13.78
CA SER A 502 -62.83 88.80 13.48
C SER A 502 -64.26 88.35 13.12
N SER A 503 -64.58 87.07 13.29
CA SER A 503 -65.89 86.50 12.89
C SER A 503 -67.05 86.99 13.76
N THR A 504 -66.85 87.12 15.07
CA THR A 504 -67.88 87.59 16.00
C THR A 504 -68.31 89.03 15.69
N ASP A 505 -67.33 89.92 15.45
CA ASP A 505 -67.60 91.32 15.10
C ASP A 505 -68.36 91.43 13.76
N ARG A 506 -67.98 90.62 12.76
CA ARG A 506 -68.68 90.58 11.48
C ARG A 506 -70.10 90.05 11.60
N ILE A 507 -70.34 89.01 12.41
CA ILE A 507 -71.69 88.47 12.62
C ILE A 507 -72.60 89.50 13.27
N ILE A 508 -72.10 90.22 14.29
CA ILE A 508 -72.84 91.32 14.94
C ILE A 508 -73.16 92.41 13.92
N GLN A 509 -72.16 92.89 13.17
CA GLN A 509 -72.36 93.91 12.13
C GLN A 509 -73.38 93.49 11.05
N VAL A 510 -73.34 92.24 10.62
CA VAL A 510 -74.25 91.72 9.58
C VAL A 510 -75.65 91.45 10.12
N SER A 511 -75.80 91.08 11.40
CA SER A 511 -77.09 90.78 12.03
C SER A 511 -78.07 91.96 12.03
N GLU A 512 -77.55 93.18 12.17
CA GLU A 512 -78.33 94.42 12.12
C GLU A 512 -78.84 94.68 10.70
N ILE A 513 -78.01 94.36 9.70
CA ILE A 513 -78.29 94.61 8.29
C ILE A 513 -79.25 93.56 7.72
N LEU A 514 -79.14 92.30 8.15
CA LEU A 514 -79.98 91.19 7.70
C LEU A 514 -81.47 91.40 8.00
N GLN A 515 -81.82 92.16 9.05
CA GLN A 515 -83.21 92.41 9.45
C GLN A 515 -83.97 93.34 8.48
N GLY A 516 -83.28 94.08 7.61
CA GLY A 516 -83.87 95.04 6.67
C GLY A 516 -83.69 94.73 5.18
N LEU A 517 -83.11 93.57 4.82
CA LEU A 517 -82.73 93.26 3.43
C LEU A 517 -83.88 92.75 2.56
N ASN A 518 -83.83 93.13 1.28
CA ASN A 518 -84.69 92.58 0.23
C ASN A 518 -84.23 91.18 -0.20
N VAL A 519 -85.19 90.28 -0.46
CA VAL A 519 -84.97 88.91 -0.97
C VAL A 519 -84.10 88.85 -2.24
N ILE A 520 -84.15 89.89 -3.09
CA ILE A 520 -83.33 89.98 -4.31
C ILE A 520 -81.84 90.04 -3.96
N VAL A 521 -81.47 90.90 -3.01
CA VAL A 521 -80.07 91.08 -2.56
C VAL A 521 -79.56 89.80 -1.89
N LEU A 522 -80.40 89.14 -1.09
CA LEU A 522 -80.05 87.87 -0.44
C LEU A 522 -79.78 86.74 -1.47
N ASN A 523 -80.58 86.69 -2.55
CA ASN A 523 -80.38 85.72 -3.63
C ASN A 523 -79.11 86.00 -4.45
N GLU A 524 -78.81 87.27 -4.74
CA GLU A 524 -77.55 87.67 -5.38
C GLU A 524 -76.36 87.29 -4.50
N LEU A 525 -76.41 87.58 -3.19
CA LEU A 525 -75.34 87.26 -2.23
C LEU A 525 -75.07 85.75 -2.18
N ASN A 526 -76.11 84.93 -2.07
CA ASN A 526 -76.00 83.47 -2.06
C ASN A 526 -75.36 82.94 -3.36
N THR A 527 -75.78 83.50 -4.51
CA THR A 527 -75.25 83.11 -5.82
C THR A 527 -73.79 83.55 -6.00
N PHE A 528 -73.46 84.76 -5.54
CA PHE A 528 -72.10 85.29 -5.51
C PHE A 528 -71.15 84.40 -4.69
N VAL A 529 -71.54 84.04 -3.47
CA VAL A 529 -70.77 83.13 -2.61
C VAL A 529 -70.61 81.75 -3.25
N LYS A 530 -71.69 81.17 -3.81
CA LYS A 530 -71.62 79.86 -4.50
C LYS A 530 -70.70 79.91 -5.72
N LYS A 531 -70.72 81.00 -6.49
CA LYS A 531 -69.85 81.19 -7.67
C LYS A 531 -68.39 81.33 -7.25
N GLY A 532 -68.08 82.19 -6.27
CA GLY A 532 -66.73 82.39 -5.77
C GLY A 532 -66.10 81.14 -5.14
N LYS A 533 -66.91 80.29 -4.47
CA LYS A 533 -66.44 79.00 -3.93
C LYS A 533 -66.13 77.95 -5.01
N LYS A 534 -66.69 78.11 -6.23
CA LYS A 534 -66.48 77.21 -7.38
C LYS A 534 -65.40 77.70 -8.33
N ASN A 535 -65.26 79.02 -8.53
CA ASN A 535 -64.36 79.57 -9.53
C ASN A 535 -62.91 79.55 -9.05
N ARG A 536 -61.99 79.11 -9.92
CA ARG A 536 -60.55 79.04 -9.60
C ARG A 536 -59.70 79.10 -10.86
N GLU A 537 -59.91 80.15 -11.64
CA GLU A 537 -59.07 80.42 -12.80
C GLU A 537 -57.68 80.84 -12.32
N ILE A 538 -56.64 80.09 -12.67
CA ILE A 538 -55.26 80.45 -12.33
C ILE A 538 -54.80 81.47 -13.37
N LEU A 539 -54.80 82.73 -12.98
CA LEU A 539 -54.43 83.84 -13.85
C LEU A 539 -52.97 84.23 -13.63
N SER A 540 -52.29 84.66 -14.69
CA SER A 540 -50.94 85.20 -14.57
C SER A 540 -50.94 86.52 -13.80
N PRO A 541 -49.82 86.91 -13.16
CA PRO A 541 -49.71 88.21 -12.47
C PRO A 541 -50.00 89.41 -13.39
N LYS A 542 -49.78 89.27 -14.69
CA LYS A 542 -50.12 90.31 -15.68
C LYS A 542 -51.63 90.41 -15.88
N GLU A 543 -52.31 89.28 -16.07
CA GLU A 543 -53.77 89.22 -16.22
C GLU A 543 -54.49 89.66 -14.96
N ILE A 544 -54.01 89.26 -13.77
CA ILE A 544 -54.55 89.73 -12.49
C ILE A 544 -54.45 91.25 -12.41
N ARG A 545 -53.30 91.85 -12.72
CA ARG A 545 -53.14 93.31 -12.71
C ARG A 545 -54.06 94.03 -13.70
N GLU A 546 -54.28 93.44 -14.88
CA GLU A 546 -55.22 93.98 -15.88
C GLU A 546 -56.67 93.89 -15.38
N LYS A 547 -57.07 92.76 -14.78
CA LYS A 547 -58.39 92.59 -14.16
C LYS A 547 -58.60 93.57 -12.99
N ILE A 548 -57.61 93.74 -12.11
CA ILE A 548 -57.65 94.73 -11.01
C ILE A 548 -57.89 96.14 -11.54
N LYS A 549 -57.13 96.58 -12.56
CA LYS A 549 -57.32 97.92 -13.15
C LYS A 549 -58.73 98.12 -13.69
N ARG A 550 -59.30 97.11 -14.38
CA ARG A 550 -60.67 97.18 -14.92
C ARG A 550 -61.71 97.27 -13.80
N LEU A 551 -61.58 96.43 -12.77
CA LEU A 551 -62.48 96.43 -11.62
C LEU A 551 -62.39 97.73 -10.81
N GLU A 552 -61.19 98.27 -10.60
CA GLU A 552 -60.98 99.50 -9.84
C GLU A 552 -61.71 100.69 -10.49
N VAL A 553 -61.67 100.80 -11.82
CA VAL A 553 -62.40 101.83 -12.56
C VAL A 553 -63.91 101.69 -12.34
N LYS A 554 -64.44 100.46 -12.46
CA LYS A 554 -65.88 100.19 -12.28
C LYS A 554 -66.36 100.50 -10.85
N LEU A 555 -65.56 100.13 -9.85
CA LEU A 555 -65.88 100.36 -8.44
C LEU A 555 -65.83 101.86 -8.07
N LYS A 556 -64.91 102.64 -8.67
CA LYS A 556 -64.87 104.11 -8.48
C LYS A 556 -66.12 104.79 -9.00
N VAL A 557 -66.64 104.36 -10.16
CA VAL A 557 -67.89 104.88 -10.73
C VAL A 557 -69.09 104.60 -9.81
N LYS A 558 -69.05 103.49 -9.06
CA LYS A 558 -70.08 103.12 -8.08
C LYS A 558 -69.90 103.78 -6.69
N GLY A 559 -68.89 104.64 -6.51
CA GLY A 559 -68.69 105.42 -5.29
C GLY A 559 -67.95 104.69 -4.15
N PHE A 560 -67.18 103.64 -4.44
CA PHE A 560 -66.42 102.92 -3.42
C PHE A 560 -65.10 103.63 -3.06
N GLU A 561 -64.92 104.03 -1.81
CA GLU A 561 -63.70 104.70 -1.32
C GLU A 561 -62.45 103.80 -1.41
N ASN A 562 -62.57 102.51 -1.08
CA ASN A 562 -61.48 101.51 -1.14
C ASN A 562 -61.53 100.64 -2.40
N SER A 563 -61.86 101.25 -3.55
CA SER A 563 -62.06 100.57 -4.85
C SER A 563 -60.91 99.64 -5.26
N ARG A 564 -59.66 100.00 -4.94
CA ARG A 564 -58.48 99.21 -5.34
C ARG A 564 -58.32 97.91 -4.54
N SER A 565 -58.55 97.96 -3.23
CA SER A 565 -58.49 96.77 -2.37
C SER A 565 -59.59 95.78 -2.76
N LEU A 566 -60.82 96.29 -2.92
CA LEU A 566 -61.96 95.46 -3.33
C LEU A 566 -61.79 94.90 -4.75
N ALA A 567 -61.19 95.67 -5.67
CA ALA A 567 -60.83 95.18 -7.00
C ALA A 567 -59.78 94.06 -6.95
N GLN A 568 -58.83 94.15 -6.01
CA GLN A 568 -57.83 93.11 -5.79
C GLN A 568 -58.48 91.83 -5.27
N ASP A 569 -59.30 91.91 -4.23
CA ASP A 569 -60.02 90.75 -3.69
C ASP A 569 -60.87 90.06 -4.76
N LEU A 570 -61.65 90.82 -5.52
CA LEU A 570 -62.51 90.27 -6.57
C LEU A 570 -61.71 89.67 -7.74
N ALA A 571 -60.58 90.26 -8.11
CA ALA A 571 -59.71 89.72 -9.16
C ALA A 571 -59.04 88.41 -8.73
N GLU A 572 -58.55 88.34 -7.49
CA GLU A 572 -57.90 87.16 -6.93
C GLU A 572 -58.91 86.01 -6.74
N LEU A 573 -60.16 86.32 -6.40
CA LEU A 573 -61.25 85.36 -6.33
C LEU A 573 -61.79 84.90 -7.70
N GLY A 574 -61.32 85.48 -8.81
CA GLY A 574 -61.80 85.18 -10.16
C GLY A 574 -63.23 85.67 -10.42
N LEU A 575 -63.61 86.81 -9.82
CA LEU A 575 -64.96 87.39 -9.89
C LEU A 575 -64.95 88.72 -10.66
N ASP A 576 -64.32 88.74 -11.84
CA ASP A 576 -64.07 89.99 -12.59
C ASP A 576 -65.28 90.61 -13.29
N SER A 577 -66.34 89.84 -13.46
CA SER A 577 -67.65 90.28 -13.95
C SER A 577 -68.69 90.49 -12.84
N SER A 578 -68.29 90.39 -11.57
CA SER A 578 -69.23 90.43 -10.44
C SER A 578 -69.98 91.76 -10.30
N VAL A 579 -69.36 92.87 -10.67
CA VAL A 579 -69.97 94.22 -10.59
C VAL A 579 -71.16 94.35 -11.54
N GLU A 580 -71.12 93.69 -12.70
CA GLU A 580 -72.22 93.66 -13.66
C GLU A 580 -73.25 92.57 -13.35
N GLU A 581 -72.80 91.41 -12.89
CA GLU A 581 -73.66 90.24 -12.65
C GLU A 581 -74.51 90.38 -11.38
N PHE A 582 -74.02 91.11 -10.38
CA PHE A 582 -74.68 91.27 -9.08
C PHE A 582 -74.82 92.75 -8.71
N PRO A 583 -75.50 93.56 -9.53
CA PRO A 583 -75.48 95.02 -9.42
C PRO A 583 -76.05 95.51 -8.07
N ASN A 584 -76.93 94.74 -7.43
CA ASN A 584 -77.53 95.10 -6.14
C ASN A 584 -76.60 94.83 -4.95
N LEU A 585 -75.51 94.07 -5.13
CA LEU A 585 -74.46 93.88 -4.11
C LEU A 585 -73.44 95.03 -4.06
N PHE A 586 -73.42 95.88 -5.08
CA PHE A 586 -72.46 97.00 -5.21
C PHE A 586 -73.14 98.36 -5.02
N THR A 587 -74.12 98.43 -4.11
CA THR A 587 -74.95 99.61 -3.80
C THR A 587 -74.61 100.21 -2.43
N ASP A 588 -75.62 100.62 -1.64
CA ASP A 588 -75.50 101.42 -0.43
C ASP A 588 -74.52 100.87 0.61
N LYS A 589 -74.06 101.75 1.53
CA LYS A 589 -73.01 101.45 2.53
C LYS A 589 -73.30 100.18 3.36
N ASP A 590 -74.56 99.87 3.65
CA ASP A 590 -74.95 98.69 4.42
C ASP A 590 -74.74 97.40 3.62
N VAL A 591 -75.02 97.41 2.31
CA VAL A 591 -74.78 96.25 1.43
C VAL A 591 -73.28 95.99 1.24
N GLN A 592 -72.44 97.03 1.34
CA GLN A 592 -70.99 96.87 1.29
C GLN A 592 -70.44 96.05 2.46
N ALA A 593 -71.05 96.12 3.63
CA ALA A 593 -70.66 95.27 4.77
C ALA A 593 -70.99 93.79 4.50
N LEU A 594 -72.14 93.50 3.88
CA LEU A 594 -72.51 92.14 3.44
C LEU A 594 -71.58 91.61 2.34
N LEU A 595 -71.19 92.47 1.40
CA LEU A 595 -70.25 92.09 0.34
C LEU A 595 -68.87 91.75 0.92
N ARG A 596 -68.37 92.54 1.87
CA ARG A 596 -67.11 92.23 2.59
C ARG A 596 -67.21 90.92 3.37
N PHE A 597 -68.35 90.67 4.02
CA PHE A 597 -68.62 89.40 4.67
C PHE A 597 -68.57 88.23 3.67
N ALA A 598 -69.25 88.35 2.52
CA ALA A 598 -69.23 87.32 1.48
C ALA A 598 -67.85 87.10 0.86
N ILE A 599 -67.05 88.15 0.67
CA ILE A 599 -65.67 88.05 0.19
C ILE A 599 -64.81 87.29 1.20
N ALA A 600 -64.91 87.63 2.49
CA ALA A 600 -64.19 86.94 3.56
C ALA A 600 -64.57 85.45 3.64
N GLU A 601 -65.87 85.12 3.49
CA GLU A 601 -66.38 83.74 3.40
C GLU A 601 -65.80 82.95 2.21
N ILE A 602 -65.70 83.59 1.04
CA ILE A 602 -65.16 82.96 -0.16
C ILE A 602 -63.64 82.77 0.01
N GLN A 603 -62.91 83.78 0.50
CA GLN A 603 -61.48 83.73 0.76
C GLN A 603 -61.13 82.61 1.74
N ALA A 604 -61.84 82.49 2.87
CA ALA A 604 -61.65 81.40 3.83
C ALA A 604 -61.85 80.02 3.18
N SER A 605 -62.90 79.87 2.37
CA SER A 605 -63.16 78.62 1.64
C SER A 605 -62.09 78.29 0.59
N GLN A 606 -61.55 79.30 -0.11
CA GLN A 606 -60.47 79.11 -1.09
C GLN A 606 -59.13 78.79 -0.42
N ASN A 607 -58.82 79.44 0.71
CA ASN A 607 -57.63 79.17 1.52
C ASN A 607 -57.64 77.72 2.05
N SER A 608 -58.79 77.20 2.49
CA SER A 608 -58.92 75.80 2.89
C SER A 608 -58.60 74.83 1.75
N LYS A 609 -59.10 75.10 0.52
CA LYS A 609 -58.74 74.32 -0.67
C LYS A 609 -57.26 74.46 -1.06
N LEU A 610 -56.64 75.64 -0.85
CA LEU A 610 -55.21 75.84 -1.08
C LEU A 610 -54.37 74.99 -0.15
N ILE A 611 -54.77 74.88 1.12
CA ILE A 611 -54.13 74.01 2.10
C ILE A 611 -54.21 72.55 1.65
N ASP A 612 -55.41 72.05 1.32
CA ASP A 612 -55.60 70.65 0.90
C ASP A 612 -54.73 70.29 -0.33
N ILE A 613 -54.71 71.15 -1.35
CA ILE A 613 -53.89 70.93 -2.55
C ILE A 613 -52.39 70.96 -2.24
N SER A 614 -51.97 71.90 -1.39
CA SER A 614 -50.56 72.04 -1.00
C SER A 614 -50.09 70.87 -0.14
N VAL A 615 -50.92 70.40 0.80
CA VAL A 615 -50.65 69.21 1.62
C VAL A 615 -50.60 67.96 0.76
N ASN A 616 -51.56 67.77 -0.15
CA ASN A 616 -51.54 66.64 -1.09
C ASN A 616 -50.28 66.65 -1.97
N ARG A 617 -49.82 67.83 -2.39
CA ARG A 617 -48.56 67.96 -3.13
C ARG A 617 -47.35 67.59 -2.26
N THR A 618 -47.25 68.12 -1.05
CA THR A 618 -46.15 67.79 -0.12
C THR A 618 -46.13 66.31 0.20
N SER A 619 -47.27 65.69 0.46
CA SER A 619 -47.39 64.26 0.72
C SER A 619 -46.90 63.41 -0.45
N LYS A 620 -47.21 63.80 -1.70
CA LYS A 620 -46.69 63.12 -2.89
C LYS A 620 -45.16 63.23 -3.00
N VAL A 621 -44.59 64.40 -2.72
CA VAL A 621 -43.13 64.61 -2.71
C VAL A 621 -42.46 63.77 -1.62
N VAL A 622 -42.99 63.79 -0.40
CA VAL A 622 -42.46 63.00 0.73
C VAL A 622 -42.61 61.50 0.48
N TYR A 623 -43.72 61.05 -0.11
CA TYR A 623 -43.94 59.66 -0.49
C TYR A 623 -42.93 59.20 -1.54
N ALA A 624 -42.69 60.03 -2.57
CA ALA A 624 -41.69 59.74 -3.60
C ALA A 624 -40.27 59.72 -3.01
N LEU A 625 -39.94 60.64 -2.10
CA LEU A 625 -38.67 60.63 -1.37
C LEU A 625 -38.51 59.36 -0.50
N LYS A 626 -39.55 58.95 0.22
CA LYS A 626 -39.53 57.73 1.05
C LYS A 626 -39.27 56.49 0.21
N LYS A 627 -39.96 56.36 -0.94
CA LYS A 627 -39.71 55.31 -1.94
C LYS A 627 -38.28 55.37 -2.51
N PHE A 628 -37.73 56.57 -2.67
CA PHE A 628 -36.36 56.76 -3.15
C PHE A 628 -35.28 56.42 -2.10
N THR A 629 -35.57 56.56 -0.80
CA THR A 629 -34.59 56.28 0.28
C THR A 629 -34.48 54.82 0.70
N HIS A 630 -35.44 53.97 0.33
CA HIS A 630 -35.33 52.53 0.53
C HIS A 630 -34.77 51.90 -0.73
N TRP A 631 -33.44 51.73 -0.77
CA TRP A 631 -32.73 51.03 -1.84
C TRP A 631 -32.13 49.74 -1.30
N SER A 632 -32.89 48.65 -1.32
CA SER A 632 -32.37 47.31 -0.98
C SER A 632 -32.31 46.43 -2.23
N SER A 633 -31.14 46.39 -2.86
CA SER A 633 -30.81 45.49 -3.97
C SER A 633 -30.55 44.03 -3.53
N GLU A 634 -30.90 43.68 -2.28
CA GLU A 634 -30.85 42.31 -1.74
C GLU A 634 -32.25 41.66 -1.66
N GLY A 635 -33.25 42.27 -2.30
CA GLY A 635 -34.65 41.84 -2.22
C GLY A 635 -35.03 40.69 -3.16
N ILE A 636 -36.27 40.25 -3.04
CA ILE A 636 -36.98 39.38 -3.97
C ILE A 636 -37.59 40.27 -5.07
N LYS A 637 -37.55 39.85 -6.34
CA LYS A 637 -38.24 40.57 -7.42
C LYS A 637 -39.74 40.67 -7.09
N THR A 638 -40.31 41.85 -7.23
CA THR A 638 -41.75 42.07 -7.03
C THR A 638 -42.41 42.44 -8.37
N PRO A 639 -43.73 42.24 -8.51
CA PRO A 639 -44.46 42.77 -9.66
C PRO A 639 -44.44 44.30 -9.63
N VAL A 640 -43.80 44.93 -10.61
CA VAL A 640 -43.70 46.39 -10.75
C VAL A 640 -44.43 46.87 -12.00
N VAL A 641 -45.30 47.85 -11.82
CA VAL A 641 -45.93 48.60 -12.92
C VAL A 641 -44.99 49.71 -13.37
N ILE A 642 -44.45 49.59 -14.59
CA ILE A 642 -43.40 50.49 -15.09
C ILE A 642 -43.87 51.94 -15.15
N SER A 643 -45.10 52.19 -15.61
CA SER A 643 -45.66 53.55 -15.69
C SER A 643 -45.68 54.25 -14.33
N GLU A 644 -46.04 53.56 -13.25
CA GLU A 644 -46.01 54.12 -11.89
C GLU A 644 -44.60 54.46 -11.41
N SER A 645 -43.61 53.62 -11.76
CA SER A 645 -42.22 53.86 -11.40
C SER A 645 -41.65 55.10 -12.09
N ILE A 646 -42.01 55.33 -13.36
CA ILE A 646 -41.60 56.51 -14.13
C ILE A 646 -42.31 57.76 -13.60
N GLU A 647 -43.61 57.69 -13.32
CA GLU A 647 -44.36 58.82 -12.77
C GLU A 647 -43.84 59.24 -11.39
N THR A 648 -43.33 58.29 -10.60
CA THR A 648 -42.65 58.61 -9.33
C THR A 648 -41.43 59.51 -9.59
N VAL A 649 -40.60 59.19 -10.59
CA VAL A 649 -39.42 60.00 -10.95
C VAL A 649 -39.82 61.36 -11.53
N LEU A 650 -40.81 61.41 -12.43
CA LEU A 650 -41.31 62.68 -12.97
C LEU A 650 -41.90 63.60 -11.90
N THR A 651 -42.48 63.02 -10.85
CA THR A 651 -43.00 63.77 -9.69
C THR A 651 -41.87 64.37 -8.87
N ILE A 652 -40.75 63.65 -8.67
CA ILE A 652 -39.56 64.15 -7.96
C ILE A 652 -38.90 65.30 -8.72
N TYR A 653 -38.84 65.22 -10.06
CA TYR A 653 -38.22 66.26 -10.90
C TYR A 653 -39.19 67.36 -11.36
N HIS A 654 -40.39 67.44 -10.78
CA HIS A 654 -41.47 68.28 -11.31
C HIS A 654 -41.06 69.76 -11.48
N ASN A 655 -40.33 70.36 -10.54
CA ASN A 655 -39.92 71.77 -10.70
C ASN A 655 -38.82 71.98 -11.74
N GLN A 656 -37.87 71.04 -11.88
CA GLN A 656 -36.79 71.13 -12.88
C GLN A 656 -37.34 70.95 -14.30
N LEU A 657 -38.41 70.17 -14.43
CA LEU A 657 -39.10 69.94 -15.70
C LEU A 657 -40.06 71.09 -16.06
N LYS A 658 -40.73 71.70 -15.08
CA LYS A 658 -41.78 72.71 -15.32
C LYS A 658 -41.28 73.99 -15.99
N ILE A 659 -40.00 74.35 -15.84
CA ILE A 659 -39.44 75.59 -16.40
C ILE A 659 -38.74 75.27 -17.73
N GLY A 660 -39.53 75.11 -18.80
CA GLY A 660 -39.02 75.02 -20.16
C GLY A 660 -38.91 73.63 -20.77
N VAL A 661 -39.26 72.56 -20.04
CA VAL A 661 -39.36 71.19 -20.59
C VAL A 661 -40.82 70.79 -20.79
N GLU A 662 -41.20 70.46 -22.02
CA GLU A 662 -42.49 69.86 -22.35
C GLU A 662 -42.39 68.33 -22.24
N ILE A 663 -43.32 67.68 -21.56
CA ILE A 663 -43.30 66.22 -21.32
C ILE A 663 -44.38 65.53 -22.16
N ASN A 664 -43.95 64.75 -23.15
CA ASN A 664 -44.83 63.96 -24.01
C ASN A 664 -44.87 62.50 -23.53
N ARG A 665 -46.05 62.04 -23.11
CA ARG A 665 -46.25 60.69 -22.55
C ARG A 665 -47.08 59.85 -23.51
N GLU A 666 -46.55 58.70 -23.91
CA GLU A 666 -47.23 57.70 -24.72
C GLU A 666 -47.18 56.34 -24.01
N TYR A 667 -48.09 56.14 -23.05
CA TYR A 667 -48.15 54.90 -22.28
C TYR A 667 -49.17 53.95 -22.88
N LYS A 668 -48.70 52.83 -23.45
CA LYS A 668 -49.56 51.69 -23.74
C LYS A 668 -49.72 50.82 -22.50
N ASP A 669 -50.87 50.16 -22.38
CA ASP A 669 -51.12 49.21 -21.30
C ASP A 669 -50.17 48.01 -21.43
N VAL A 670 -49.38 47.75 -20.38
CA VAL A 670 -48.38 46.69 -20.33
C VAL A 670 -48.49 45.95 -18.99
N PRO A 671 -48.32 44.62 -18.98
CA PRO A 671 -48.39 43.85 -17.75
C PRO A 671 -47.25 44.22 -16.78
N PRO A 672 -47.44 44.05 -15.46
CA PRO A 672 -46.38 44.22 -14.48
C PRO A 672 -45.20 43.29 -14.77
N ILE A 673 -43.97 43.78 -14.55
CA ILE A 673 -42.74 42.99 -14.72
C ILE A 673 -42.17 42.57 -13.36
N GLN A 674 -41.52 41.42 -13.28
CA GLN A 674 -40.81 41.00 -12.07
C GLN A 674 -39.47 41.71 -11.98
N ALA A 675 -39.36 42.70 -11.09
CA ALA A 675 -38.18 43.55 -11.01
C ALA A 675 -37.86 44.00 -9.57
N TYR A 676 -36.65 44.51 -9.38
CA TYR A 676 -36.30 45.28 -8.20
C TYR A 676 -36.81 46.71 -8.41
N ALA A 677 -37.85 47.09 -7.66
CA ALA A 677 -38.51 48.40 -7.81
C ALA A 677 -37.51 49.57 -7.72
N ASP A 678 -36.54 49.46 -6.82
CA ASP A 678 -35.51 50.46 -6.56
C ASP A 678 -34.57 50.65 -7.75
N ASP A 679 -34.17 49.55 -8.38
CA ASP A 679 -33.31 49.56 -9.56
C ASP A 679 -34.03 50.23 -10.74
N LEU A 680 -35.32 49.96 -10.94
CA LEU A 680 -36.09 50.61 -12.00
C LEU A 680 -36.22 52.13 -11.75
N ILE A 681 -36.51 52.55 -10.52
CA ILE A 681 -36.53 53.98 -10.16
C ILE A 681 -35.17 54.64 -10.44
N HIS A 682 -34.07 53.97 -10.12
CA HIS A 682 -32.72 54.46 -10.37
C HIS A 682 -32.41 54.54 -11.87
N LEU A 683 -32.82 53.54 -12.64
CA LEU A 683 -32.69 53.52 -14.10
C LEU A 683 -33.41 54.71 -14.74
N TRP A 684 -34.69 54.92 -14.39
CA TRP A 684 -35.47 56.03 -14.93
C TRP A 684 -34.92 57.38 -14.50
N THR A 685 -34.45 57.49 -13.26
CA THR A 685 -33.79 58.70 -12.75
C THR A 685 -32.59 59.08 -13.61
N ASN A 686 -31.70 58.12 -13.89
CA ASN A 686 -30.51 58.39 -14.69
C ASN A 686 -30.84 58.77 -16.14
N LEU A 687 -31.79 58.08 -16.77
CA LEU A 687 -32.16 58.35 -18.17
C LEU A 687 -32.91 59.69 -18.31
N ILE A 688 -33.90 59.95 -17.45
CA ILE A 688 -34.70 61.18 -17.49
C ILE A 688 -33.84 62.40 -17.14
N TYR A 689 -33.01 62.31 -16.10
CA TYR A 689 -32.15 63.42 -15.71
C TYR A 689 -31.10 63.73 -16.78
N ASN A 690 -30.46 62.72 -17.38
CA ASN A 690 -29.50 62.93 -18.47
C ASN A 690 -30.16 63.57 -19.70
N ALA A 691 -31.36 63.13 -20.08
CA ALA A 691 -32.16 63.73 -21.15
C ALA A 691 -32.42 65.22 -20.91
N VAL A 692 -32.89 65.56 -19.71
CA VAL A 692 -33.23 66.94 -19.32
C VAL A 692 -31.98 67.83 -19.25
N GLN A 693 -30.89 67.30 -18.70
CA GLN A 693 -29.62 68.03 -18.58
C GLN A 693 -28.98 68.28 -19.96
N ALA A 694 -29.05 67.31 -20.88
CA ALA A 694 -28.57 67.46 -22.25
C ALA A 694 -29.28 68.62 -22.99
N MET A 695 -30.56 68.81 -22.70
CA MET A 695 -31.36 69.93 -23.20
C MET A 695 -31.14 71.25 -22.44
N SER A 696 -30.19 71.32 -21.49
CA SER A 696 -30.03 72.47 -20.60
C SER A 696 -31.36 72.88 -19.92
N PHE A 697 -32.16 71.88 -19.55
CA PHE A 697 -33.49 72.04 -18.94
C PHE A 697 -34.50 72.80 -19.83
N LYS A 698 -34.33 72.83 -21.16
CA LYS A 698 -35.27 73.42 -22.11
C LYS A 698 -35.44 72.58 -23.39
N GLY A 699 -36.64 72.06 -23.64
CA GLY A 699 -36.90 71.21 -24.81
C GLY A 699 -38.07 70.26 -24.60
N ILE A 700 -38.10 69.13 -25.33
CA ILE A 700 -39.16 68.14 -25.25
C ILE A 700 -38.58 66.82 -24.70
N LEU A 701 -39.13 66.35 -23.58
CA LEU A 701 -38.87 65.02 -23.03
C LEU A 701 -40.00 64.07 -23.48
N GLY A 702 -39.65 63.09 -24.31
CA GLY A 702 -40.58 62.04 -24.75
C GLY A 702 -40.39 60.77 -23.92
N ILE A 703 -41.50 60.18 -23.45
CA ILE A 703 -41.49 58.87 -22.81
C ILE A 703 -42.56 57.99 -23.44
N ARG A 704 -42.13 56.88 -24.03
CA ARG A 704 -43.01 55.87 -24.63
C ARG A 704 -42.85 54.55 -23.92
N ILE A 705 -43.98 53.90 -23.60
CA ILE A 705 -44.01 52.54 -23.08
C ILE A 705 -44.80 51.69 -24.06
N SER A 706 -44.20 50.60 -24.54
CA SER A 706 -44.86 49.68 -25.45
C SER A 706 -44.39 48.26 -25.24
N ARG A 707 -45.29 47.30 -25.46
CA ARG A 707 -44.92 45.88 -25.52
C ARG A 707 -44.23 45.56 -26.84
N VAL A 708 -43.14 44.80 -26.79
CA VAL A 708 -42.40 44.32 -27.97
C VAL A 708 -42.41 42.79 -27.93
N GLY A 709 -43.07 42.18 -28.91
CA GLY A 709 -43.31 40.73 -28.92
C GLY A 709 -44.23 40.27 -27.78
N GLU A 710 -44.14 38.99 -27.40
CA GLU A 710 -44.96 38.42 -26.33
C GLU A 710 -44.37 38.64 -24.93
N ASN A 711 -43.04 38.75 -24.78
CA ASN A 711 -42.39 38.67 -23.47
C ASN A 711 -41.56 39.89 -23.07
N GLU A 712 -41.55 41.00 -23.81
CA GLU A 712 -40.75 42.16 -23.45
C GLU A 712 -41.58 43.45 -23.42
N VAL A 713 -41.20 44.36 -22.52
CA VAL A 713 -41.63 45.76 -22.52
C VAL A 713 -40.46 46.62 -22.93
N GLU A 714 -40.69 47.52 -23.89
CA GLU A 714 -39.74 48.55 -24.29
C GLU A 714 -40.19 49.91 -23.73
N VAL A 715 -39.27 50.56 -23.03
CA VAL A 715 -39.39 51.95 -22.57
C VAL A 715 -38.42 52.79 -23.39
N VAL A 716 -38.93 53.83 -24.03
CA VAL A 716 -38.14 54.79 -24.79
C VAL A 716 -38.16 56.13 -24.07
N VAL A 717 -36.97 56.64 -23.74
CA VAL A 717 -36.79 57.99 -23.18
C VAL A 717 -36.02 58.82 -24.21
N SER A 718 -36.65 59.88 -24.71
CA SER A 718 -36.09 60.74 -25.76
C SER A 718 -35.99 62.20 -25.34
N ASP A 719 -34.94 62.87 -25.80
CA ASP A 719 -34.71 64.30 -25.62
C ASP A 719 -34.53 65.01 -26.95
N THR A 720 -34.66 66.34 -26.94
CA THR A 720 -34.35 67.23 -28.08
C THR A 720 -33.05 68.01 -27.86
N GLY A 721 -32.07 67.42 -27.18
CA GLY A 721 -30.78 68.01 -26.89
C GLY A 721 -29.82 67.95 -28.09
N PRO A 722 -28.54 68.34 -27.93
CA PRO A 722 -27.56 68.40 -29.02
C PRO A 722 -27.07 67.02 -29.51
N GLY A 723 -27.57 65.93 -28.91
CA GLY A 723 -27.09 64.57 -29.20
C GLY A 723 -25.74 64.24 -28.56
N ILE A 724 -25.25 63.02 -28.80
CA ILE A 724 -23.98 62.51 -28.30
C ILE A 724 -22.91 62.61 -29.40
N ALA A 725 -21.80 63.26 -29.09
CA ALA A 725 -20.68 63.45 -30.01
C ALA A 725 -20.06 62.11 -30.45
N ALA A 726 -19.57 62.03 -31.69
CA ALA A 726 -19.06 60.79 -32.29
C ALA A 726 -17.96 60.10 -31.47
N PHE A 727 -17.04 60.87 -30.88
CA PHE A 727 -15.95 60.35 -30.05
C PHE A 727 -16.44 59.72 -28.72
N ALA A 728 -17.64 60.08 -28.25
CA ALA A 728 -18.19 59.61 -26.99
C ALA A 728 -19.05 58.36 -27.14
N LYS A 729 -19.56 58.07 -28.34
CA LYS A 729 -20.56 57.00 -28.60
C LYS A 729 -20.15 55.62 -28.09
N GLU A 730 -18.89 55.25 -28.25
CA GLU A 730 -18.38 53.93 -27.83
C GLU A 730 -18.10 53.86 -26.33
N ARG A 731 -18.00 55.02 -25.66
CA ARG A 731 -17.51 55.15 -24.28
C ARG A 731 -18.57 55.60 -23.28
N ILE A 732 -19.77 55.98 -23.72
CA ILE A 732 -20.82 56.52 -22.83
C ILE A 732 -21.27 55.55 -21.72
N PHE A 733 -21.03 54.25 -21.88
CA PHE A 733 -21.31 53.22 -20.88
C PHE A 733 -20.06 52.80 -20.09
N GLU A 734 -18.89 53.37 -20.36
CA GLU A 734 -17.69 53.13 -19.54
C GLU A 734 -17.83 53.81 -18.18
N PRO A 735 -17.48 53.13 -17.07
CA PRO A 735 -17.45 53.75 -15.76
C PRO A 735 -16.56 55.01 -15.75
N PHE A 736 -17.03 56.06 -15.07
CA PHE A 736 -16.34 57.36 -14.90
C PHE A 736 -16.15 58.19 -16.18
N PHE A 737 -16.70 57.74 -17.32
CA PHE A 737 -16.65 58.52 -18.55
C PHE A 737 -17.73 59.61 -18.54
N THR A 738 -17.32 60.88 -18.69
CA THR A 738 -18.23 62.02 -18.77
C THR A 738 -17.68 63.09 -19.71
N THR A 739 -18.56 63.74 -20.46
CA THR A 739 -18.23 64.91 -21.31
C THR A 739 -18.57 66.23 -20.62
N LYS A 740 -19.05 66.17 -19.37
CA LYS A 740 -19.50 67.33 -18.57
C LYS A 740 -18.35 67.93 -17.76
N ALA A 741 -18.50 69.18 -17.30
CA ALA A 741 -17.47 69.83 -16.50
C ALA A 741 -17.23 69.10 -15.17
N PRO A 742 -16.02 69.17 -14.58
CA PRO A 742 -15.72 68.54 -13.29
C PRO A 742 -16.71 68.98 -12.20
N GLY A 743 -17.46 68.02 -11.64
CA GLY A 743 -18.50 68.26 -10.63
C GLY A 743 -19.95 68.26 -11.15
N GLU A 744 -20.18 68.30 -12.47
CA GLU A 744 -21.53 68.30 -13.08
C GLU A 744 -22.04 66.89 -13.46
N GLY A 745 -21.19 65.87 -13.38
CA GLY A 745 -21.58 64.47 -13.60
C GLY A 745 -20.49 63.49 -13.17
N SER A 746 -20.89 62.40 -12.49
CA SER A 746 -19.96 61.36 -11.99
C SER A 746 -19.38 60.46 -13.09
N GLY A 747 -20.00 60.46 -14.28
CA GLY A 747 -19.69 59.51 -15.36
C GLY A 747 -20.10 58.07 -15.05
N MET A 748 -20.82 57.81 -13.96
CA MET A 748 -21.27 56.47 -13.56
C MET A 748 -22.74 56.21 -13.87
N GLY A 749 -23.57 57.24 -14.09
CA GLY A 749 -25.02 57.07 -14.25
C GLY A 749 -25.47 56.16 -15.42
N LEU A 750 -24.79 56.21 -16.57
CA LEU A 750 -25.11 55.33 -17.72
C LEU A 750 -24.53 53.91 -17.56
N ASP A 751 -23.35 53.76 -16.96
CA ASP A 751 -22.80 52.45 -16.57
C ASP A 751 -23.73 51.74 -15.58
N ILE A 752 -24.24 52.47 -14.58
CA ILE A 752 -25.22 51.95 -13.63
C ILE A 752 -26.55 51.59 -14.31
N ALA A 753 -27.06 52.45 -15.20
CA ALA A 753 -28.26 52.15 -15.99
C ALA A 753 -28.09 50.85 -16.79
N LYS A 754 -26.93 50.65 -17.42
CA LYS A 754 -26.60 49.42 -18.15
C LYS A 754 -26.57 48.19 -17.21
N LYS A 755 -25.86 48.27 -16.09
CA LYS A 755 -25.79 47.18 -15.09
C LYS A 755 -27.15 46.82 -14.51
N ILE A 756 -28.02 47.81 -14.27
CA ILE A 756 -29.39 47.58 -13.81
C ILE A 756 -30.18 46.79 -14.85
N VAL A 757 -30.12 47.22 -16.11
CA VAL A 757 -30.83 46.55 -17.21
C VAL A 757 -30.30 45.12 -17.40
N GLU A 758 -28.98 44.91 -17.35
CA GLU A 758 -28.35 43.59 -17.42
C GLU A 758 -28.72 42.67 -16.24
N THR A 759 -28.78 43.22 -15.02
CA THR A 759 -29.26 42.50 -13.81
C THR A 759 -30.69 41.99 -14.00
N HIS A 760 -31.52 42.73 -14.76
CA HIS A 760 -32.89 42.34 -15.10
C HIS A 760 -32.98 41.49 -16.38
N LYS A 761 -31.85 41.01 -16.92
CA LYS A 761 -31.77 40.28 -18.20
C LYS A 761 -32.36 41.05 -19.39
N GLY A 762 -32.35 42.37 -19.32
CA GLY A 762 -32.82 43.27 -20.35
C GLY A 762 -31.71 43.74 -21.30
N THR A 763 -32.07 44.63 -22.23
CA THR A 763 -31.11 45.28 -23.13
C THR A 763 -31.32 46.79 -23.15
N ILE A 764 -30.24 47.55 -23.22
CA ILE A 764 -30.26 49.00 -23.39
C ILE A 764 -29.50 49.37 -24.66
N ARG A 765 -30.10 50.21 -25.49
CA ARG A 765 -29.48 50.79 -26.69
C ARG A 765 -29.86 52.26 -26.80
N PHE A 766 -29.19 52.99 -27.68
CA PHE A 766 -29.51 54.38 -27.93
C PHE A 766 -29.39 54.71 -29.42
N GLU A 767 -30.17 55.71 -29.84
CA GLU A 767 -30.05 56.37 -31.14
C GLU A 767 -29.84 57.86 -30.87
N THR A 768 -28.93 58.50 -31.60
CA THR A 768 -28.59 59.90 -31.35
C THR A 768 -28.33 60.65 -32.65
N SER A 769 -28.83 61.87 -32.73
CA SER A 769 -28.64 62.81 -33.83
C SER A 769 -28.47 64.23 -33.28
N PRO A 770 -28.11 65.21 -34.13
CA PRO A 770 -28.06 66.62 -33.71
C PRO A 770 -29.42 67.19 -33.25
N GLN A 771 -30.52 66.46 -33.46
CA GLN A 771 -31.86 66.84 -33.02
C GLN A 771 -32.27 66.21 -31.69
N GLY A 772 -31.45 65.32 -31.10
CA GLY A 772 -31.77 64.66 -29.84
C GLY A 772 -31.17 63.26 -29.67
N THR A 773 -31.36 62.70 -28.49
CA THR A 773 -31.03 61.29 -28.20
C THR A 773 -32.27 60.52 -27.74
N SER A 774 -32.35 59.25 -28.09
CA SER A 774 -33.38 58.32 -27.63
C SER A 774 -32.71 57.08 -27.06
N PHE A 775 -32.95 56.79 -25.78
CA PHE A 775 -32.56 55.55 -25.13
C PHE A 775 -33.73 54.57 -25.16
N PHE A 776 -33.45 53.32 -25.56
CA PHE A 776 -34.42 52.24 -25.62
C PHE A 776 -34.00 51.17 -24.61
N VAL A 777 -34.88 50.89 -23.66
CA VAL A 777 -34.68 49.89 -22.63
C VAL A 777 -35.71 48.79 -22.82
N ARG A 778 -35.26 47.55 -22.99
CA ARG A 778 -36.13 46.36 -23.03
C ARG A 778 -35.98 45.54 -21.77
N LEU A 779 -37.10 45.20 -21.16
CA LEU A 779 -37.17 44.39 -19.93
C LEU A 779 -38.13 43.21 -20.13
N PRO A 780 -37.79 42.00 -19.66
CA PRO A 780 -38.66 40.83 -19.76
C PRO A 780 -39.86 40.89 -18.81
N ILE A 781 -41.03 40.44 -19.27
CA ILE A 781 -42.31 40.41 -18.52
C ILE A 781 -42.35 39.22 -17.54
N SER A 782 -41.79 38.08 -17.97
CA SER A 782 -41.70 36.84 -17.20
C SER A 782 -40.29 36.28 -17.34
N GLU A 783 -39.76 35.69 -16.27
CA GLU A 783 -38.50 34.93 -16.38
C GLU A 783 -38.75 33.75 -17.31
N THR A 784 -38.22 33.82 -18.52
CA THR A 784 -37.98 32.61 -19.31
C THR A 784 -36.98 31.78 -18.53
N ASN A 785 -37.50 30.81 -17.78
CA ASN A 785 -36.75 29.62 -17.38
C ASN A 785 -36.42 28.85 -18.65
N THR A 786 -35.42 29.31 -19.39
CA THR A 786 -34.67 28.43 -20.28
C THR A 786 -33.72 27.63 -19.40
N SER A 787 -34.03 26.34 -19.34
CA SER A 787 -33.44 25.22 -18.60
C SER A 787 -31.93 25.15 -18.61
#